data_AF-A0A9D7UAL3-F1
#
_entry.id   AF-A0A9D7UAL3-F1
#
_cell.length_a   1.000
_cell.length_b   1.000
_cell.length_c   1.000
_cell.angle_alpha   90.00
_cell.angle_beta   90.00
_cell.angle_gamma   90.00
#
_symmetry.space_group_name_H-M   'P 1'
#
loop_
_entity.id
_entity.type
_entity.pdbx_description
1 polymer ?
#
loop_
_entity_poly.entity_id
_entity_poly.type
_entity_poly.pdbx_seq_one_letter_code
_entity_poly.pdbx_strand_id
1 'polypeptide(L)'
;MMHRAKKTFNTRDSASDASPPTVRGTGLQLIRVNRGLKLAKAIIRNAQNYNKIVANTEVTLYADDLLRGFRVDVWDDVSKKWHSLMRRNATYTFPKATGDLKTTGVTVLDEEGVMTFGASRPVGSDDTPSMRALYAHETVMQWEGWSLVAPLIGQHIGVEDELAPEQKKASPPATFEYQIESAVTVVKNSLPRLRYGRGYRMRARVVDVVGNGPLLNELAPDDISCTTALVRYLRWDPISSPMLALRKHPVEGESLERMVVRNYNASENDADEVATTEVSERHVYPPLAAQQTCERHGLFDVTPTGKLKGDVTTYDLIVKKSGQLPSRWYTRTVTGDLKPEATDNVPPAGDAKENAINYPYVPGTSAAPPYLPDPLARGLTLSGVPGVTAGQLMEVTLSGVNMASISSATGVASIVFDGMDVWPEIRSIIIKLAEGTGAPTWDAAQRTLTILLPKGEQAWILFSSSLGEKQADADINLSLLGHKGTLQAAGIAAGAMAAASRGLNWLITPGRTLHLVHATQKPLKKPEVKAAKVALRDFGSTNATIDITETYVHGRTTQKIDMNAEWLMKEDNLNKKGPEDLQQQSYFYEQHVEDRLVDKLSNEKTQEFGDTKHRHITYVPTATTRFREYLAESLRKDPANLTRKGIGKALHVLSTKRPDSVKLLYVIPSFTWVEEEKKLVGNSVTSTRKGGGLRIWMERPWYSSGNEEMVGIILYTGQKYKPGSGGGGGKDFKGNFYSKGLGIGASKGTVLSGLTNVKVDIPESHSPFVTQWGLDPVWLSAPTPSDSTPVVANFSDADHVESGVSLEELGITERFTVVAYKPKYDEDRQLWYCDVTIDPGQSYYPFIRLALVRFQPYSLDDDSTGRDVYCSRAVLSEFCQLAPDRQATATIDADRQSINIQVVGPTYRINTTGQTGSDIEVTIEKRDAAAGGEDIGWTPVTTQRLDRLSAANMWGGTLRVPSGIDGVQHRVVIKEYEQFYSDPLDNRKREGSLGLKSASGGGDMEFTLDRRIVYADVLPLF
;
A
#
# COMPACT_ATOMS: atom_id res chain seq x y z
N MET A 1 3.22 44.89 21.25
CA MET A 1 2.49 44.24 20.13
C MET A 1 2.87 42.75 19.99
N MET A 2 3.07 42.03 21.11
CA MET A 2 3.43 40.59 21.14
C MET A 2 2.37 39.77 21.89
N HIS A 3 1.12 39.81 21.42
CA HIS A 3 0.18 38.73 21.70
C HIS A 3 -0.03 37.97 20.39
N ARG A 4 0.43 36.71 20.37
CA ARG A 4 0.23 35.76 19.27
C ARG A 4 -1.25 35.72 18.91
N ALA A 5 -1.60 36.12 17.69
CA ALA A 5 -2.91 35.86 17.14
C ALA A 5 -3.02 34.33 16.96
N LYS A 6 -3.91 33.70 17.72
CA LYS A 6 -4.38 32.34 17.48
C LYS A 6 -5.72 32.46 16.77
N LYS A 7 -5.92 31.73 15.67
CA LYS A 7 -7.21 31.68 14.96
C LYS A 7 -7.89 30.37 15.35
N THR A 8 -9.13 30.45 15.87
CA THR A 8 -9.97 29.28 16.14
C THR A 8 -10.58 28.78 14.84
N PHE A 9 -10.47 27.47 14.58
CA PHE A 9 -11.07 26.81 13.44
C PHE A 9 -12.08 25.76 13.91
N ASN A 10 -13.34 25.85 13.46
CA ASN A 10 -14.42 24.85 13.50
C ASN A 10 -14.70 24.06 14.81
N THR A 11 -13.98 24.29 15.90
CA THR A 11 -14.25 23.88 17.29
C THR A 11 -13.47 24.80 18.22
N ARG A 12 -13.97 24.97 19.46
CA ARG A 12 -13.44 25.90 20.47
C ARG A 12 -12.01 25.57 20.94
N ASP A 13 -11.50 24.37 20.61
CA ASP A 13 -10.27 23.80 21.17
C ASP A 13 -9.12 23.60 20.16
N SER A 14 -9.30 23.91 18.87
CA SER A 14 -8.20 23.88 17.91
C SER A 14 -7.61 25.29 17.71
N ALA A 15 -6.38 25.49 18.18
CA ALA A 15 -5.66 26.75 18.03
C ALA A 15 -4.34 26.50 17.30
N SER A 16 -4.23 27.01 16.07
CA SER A 16 -2.98 27.05 15.32
C SER A 16 -2.34 28.44 15.40
N ASP A 17 -1.03 28.50 15.14
CA ASP A 17 -0.31 29.76 14.96
C ASP A 17 -0.92 30.51 13.77
N ALA A 18 -1.50 31.68 14.00
CA ALA A 18 -1.98 32.52 12.91
C ALA A 18 -0.84 33.40 12.40
N SER A 19 -0.67 33.43 11.08
CA SER A 19 0.20 34.41 10.44
C SER A 19 -0.26 35.83 10.82
N PRO A 20 0.68 36.76 11.09
CA PRO A 20 0.32 38.14 11.37
C PRO A 20 -0.48 38.73 10.20
N PRO A 21 -1.45 39.62 10.46
CA PRO A 21 -2.22 40.26 9.41
C PRO A 21 -1.28 41.02 8.47
N THR A 22 -1.66 41.09 7.18
CA THR A 22 -0.89 41.84 6.20
C THR A 22 -0.92 43.33 6.56
N VAL A 23 0.27 43.91 6.72
CA VAL A 23 0.41 45.35 6.95
C VAL A 23 0.06 46.06 5.64
N ARG A 24 -0.81 47.06 5.71
CA ARG A 24 -1.13 47.93 4.57
C ARG A 24 -0.61 49.34 4.80
N GLY A 25 -0.06 49.94 3.76
CA GLY A 25 0.48 51.30 3.81
C GLY A 25 -0.12 52.19 2.73
N THR A 26 -0.91 53.18 3.11
CA THR A 26 -1.60 54.05 2.14
C THR A 26 -0.92 55.40 1.92
N GLY A 27 -0.19 55.93 2.91
CA GLY A 27 0.41 57.26 2.82
C GLY A 27 1.31 57.60 4.01
N LEU A 28 1.56 58.89 4.19
CA LEU A 28 2.36 59.44 5.27
C LEU A 28 1.45 60.15 6.28
N GLN A 29 1.69 59.93 7.57
CA GLN A 29 0.91 60.55 8.65
C GLN A 29 1.76 61.54 9.44
N LEU A 30 1.20 62.73 9.71
CA LEU A 30 1.76 63.68 10.66
C LEU A 30 1.14 63.43 12.03
N ILE A 31 1.93 62.95 12.98
CA ILE A 31 1.46 62.59 14.31
C ILE A 31 1.94 63.62 15.34
N ARG A 32 1.03 64.05 16.22
CA ARG A 32 1.36 64.88 17.38
C ARG A 32 1.06 64.09 18.65
N VAL A 33 2.11 63.55 19.25
CA VAL A 33 2.01 62.78 20.51
C VAL A 33 1.38 63.62 21.63
N ASN A 34 0.53 62.98 22.43
CA ASN A 34 -0.23 63.57 23.53
C ASN A 34 -1.18 64.71 23.10
N ARG A 35 -1.68 64.69 21.85
CA ARG A 35 -2.60 65.74 21.35
C ARG A 35 -3.88 65.83 22.16
N GLY A 36 -4.43 64.71 22.63
CA GLY A 36 -5.62 64.70 23.50
C GLY A 36 -5.40 65.44 24.82
N LEU A 37 -4.26 65.22 25.48
CA LEU A 37 -3.91 65.94 26.71
C LEU A 37 -3.74 67.45 26.46
N LYS A 38 -3.16 67.83 25.32
CA LYS A 38 -3.01 69.25 24.92
C LYS A 38 -4.36 69.90 24.69
N LEU A 39 -5.28 69.19 24.03
CA LEU A 39 -6.65 69.67 23.83
C LEU A 39 -7.39 69.85 25.16
N ALA A 40 -7.28 68.89 26.08
CA ALA A 40 -7.90 68.99 27.40
C ALA A 40 -7.38 70.22 28.18
N LYS A 41 -6.06 70.47 28.17
CA LYS A 41 -5.47 71.67 28.78
C LYS A 41 -5.99 72.96 28.14
N ALA A 42 -6.10 73.00 26.82
CA ALA A 42 -6.62 74.15 26.09
C ALA A 42 -8.10 74.42 26.44
N ILE A 43 -8.95 73.39 26.54
CA ILE A 43 -10.35 73.53 26.94
C ILE A 43 -10.49 74.11 28.35
N ILE A 44 -9.70 73.61 29.32
CA ILE A 44 -9.72 74.10 30.70
C ILE A 44 -9.29 75.58 30.75
N ARG A 45 -8.20 75.92 30.05
CA ARG A 45 -7.70 77.29 29.96
C ARG A 45 -8.72 78.23 29.32
N ASN A 46 -9.36 77.81 28.23
CA ASN A 46 -10.39 78.60 27.55
C ASN A 46 -11.64 78.81 28.41
N ALA A 47 -12.06 77.81 29.19
CA ALA A 47 -13.17 77.96 30.14
C ALA A 47 -12.84 78.99 31.24
N GLN A 48 -11.62 78.98 31.75
CA GLN A 48 -11.15 79.99 32.72
C GLN A 48 -11.11 81.39 32.11
N ASN A 49 -10.58 81.51 30.89
CA ASN A 49 -10.55 82.78 30.15
C ASN A 49 -11.96 83.31 29.87
N TYR A 50 -12.90 82.44 29.46
CA TYR A 50 -14.30 82.81 29.28
C TYR A 50 -14.93 83.35 30.57
N ASN A 51 -14.74 82.66 31.70
CA ASN A 51 -15.26 83.12 32.98
C ASN A 51 -14.68 84.47 33.40
N LYS A 52 -13.39 84.73 33.12
CA LYS A 52 -12.77 86.04 33.35
C LYS A 52 -13.37 87.13 32.46
N ILE A 53 -13.63 86.84 31.18
CA ILE A 53 -14.28 87.77 30.24
C ILE A 53 -15.71 88.11 30.73
N VAL A 54 -16.48 87.10 31.12
CA VAL A 54 -17.85 87.30 31.66
C VAL A 54 -17.82 88.12 32.96
N ALA A 55 -16.78 87.93 33.79
CA ALA A 55 -16.53 88.72 34.99
C ALA A 55 -15.86 90.08 34.72
N ASN A 56 -15.76 90.50 33.45
CA ASN A 56 -15.13 91.75 33.01
C ASN A 56 -13.70 91.96 33.54
N THR A 57 -12.94 90.87 33.69
CA THR A 57 -11.55 90.84 34.13
C THR A 57 -10.61 90.70 32.93
N GLU A 58 -9.43 91.32 32.98
CA GLU A 58 -8.43 91.24 31.92
C GLU A 58 -8.01 89.78 31.65
N VAL A 59 -7.92 89.42 30.36
CA VAL A 59 -7.50 88.10 29.90
C VAL A 59 -6.29 88.24 28.99
N THR A 60 -5.19 87.62 29.39
CA THR A 60 -4.01 87.44 28.53
C THR A 60 -4.20 86.21 27.65
N LEU A 61 -4.19 86.41 26.34
CA LEU A 61 -4.24 85.33 25.35
C LEU A 61 -2.84 85.09 24.78
N TYR A 62 -2.48 83.81 24.61
CA TYR A 62 -1.26 83.41 23.91
C TYR A 62 -1.58 82.98 22.47
N ALA A 63 -0.57 82.85 21.62
CA ALA A 63 -0.75 82.42 20.22
C ALA A 63 -1.54 81.10 20.08
N ASP A 64 -1.33 80.16 21.00
CA ASP A 64 -2.06 78.88 21.05
C ASP A 64 -3.57 79.06 21.38
N ASP A 65 -3.97 80.16 22.00
CA ASP A 65 -5.39 80.49 22.30
C ASP A 65 -6.11 81.08 21.09
N LEU A 66 -5.37 81.63 20.12
CA LEU A 66 -5.88 82.22 18.89
C LEU A 66 -5.75 81.28 17.68
N LEU A 67 -5.39 80.01 17.89
CA LEU A 67 -5.16 79.04 16.82
C LEU A 67 -6.49 78.48 16.27
N ARG A 68 -6.76 78.71 14.98
CA ARG A 68 -7.89 78.12 14.25
C ARG A 68 -7.58 76.72 13.73
N GLY A 69 -6.36 76.53 13.21
CA GLY A 69 -5.98 75.31 12.51
C GLY A 69 -4.61 75.41 11.86
N PHE A 70 -4.37 74.55 10.87
CA PHE A 70 -3.08 74.47 10.18
C PHE A 70 -3.22 74.49 8.66
N ARG A 71 -2.18 75.02 8.01
CA ARG A 71 -1.85 74.75 6.61
C ARG A 71 -0.68 73.78 6.56
N VAL A 72 -0.79 72.70 5.80
CA VAL A 72 0.21 71.63 5.81
C VAL A 72 0.99 71.60 4.50
N ASP A 73 2.32 71.59 4.62
CA ASP A 73 3.23 71.53 3.49
C ASP A 73 4.06 70.25 3.53
N VAL A 74 4.40 69.74 2.33
CA VAL A 74 5.26 68.57 2.12
C VAL A 74 6.47 68.96 1.29
N TRP A 75 7.65 68.63 1.80
CA TRP A 75 8.89 68.65 1.05
C TRP A 75 9.04 67.36 0.26
N ASP A 76 9.35 67.45 -1.02
CA ASP A 76 9.74 66.32 -1.86
C ASP A 76 11.24 66.42 -2.18
N ASP A 77 12.01 65.42 -1.74
CA ASP A 77 13.46 65.39 -1.88
C ASP A 77 13.95 65.29 -3.34
N VAL A 78 13.07 64.87 -4.26
CA VAL A 78 13.40 64.82 -5.69
C VAL A 78 13.18 66.17 -6.35
N SER A 79 12.03 66.82 -6.11
CA SER A 79 11.78 68.16 -6.66
C SER A 79 12.48 69.29 -5.91
N LYS A 80 13.03 69.00 -4.71
CA LYS A 80 13.71 69.96 -3.82
C LYS A 80 12.87 71.20 -3.53
N LYS A 81 11.55 70.99 -3.34
CA LYS A 81 10.57 72.07 -3.13
C LYS A 81 9.56 71.69 -2.05
N TRP A 82 9.10 72.71 -1.33
CA TRP A 82 7.90 72.63 -0.48
C TRP A 82 6.65 72.82 -1.33
N HIS A 83 5.68 71.92 -1.15
CA HIS A 83 4.38 71.98 -1.79
C HIS A 83 3.31 72.04 -0.70
N SER A 84 2.42 73.04 -0.76
CA SER A 84 1.27 73.09 0.13
C SER A 84 0.20 72.11 -0.33
N LEU A 85 -0.27 71.26 0.58
CA LEU A 85 -1.38 70.32 0.34
C LEU A 85 -2.75 71.01 0.43
N MET A 86 -2.75 72.30 0.77
CA MET A 86 -3.94 73.09 1.09
C MET A 86 -4.37 74.03 -0.03
N ARG A 87 -3.61 74.09 -1.14
CA ARG A 87 -3.94 74.93 -2.30
C ARG A 87 -5.17 74.40 -3.03
N ARG A 88 -6.12 75.27 -3.32
CA ARG A 88 -7.38 74.94 -3.99
C ARG A 88 -7.92 76.12 -4.80
N ASN A 89 -8.72 75.81 -5.82
CA ASN A 89 -9.65 76.76 -6.42
C ASN A 89 -11.02 76.49 -5.82
N ALA A 90 -11.69 77.52 -5.31
CA ALA A 90 -12.99 77.40 -4.68
C ALA A 90 -14.01 78.33 -5.35
N THR A 91 -15.19 77.80 -5.65
CA THR A 91 -16.34 78.57 -6.10
C THR A 91 -17.41 78.53 -5.02
N TYR A 92 -17.77 79.69 -4.47
CA TYR A 92 -18.78 79.85 -3.43
C TYR A 92 -20.07 80.38 -4.04
N THR A 93 -21.14 79.61 -3.96
CA THR A 93 -22.49 80.04 -4.40
C THR A 93 -23.35 80.35 -3.18
N PHE A 94 -24.17 81.39 -3.29
CA PHE A 94 -25.04 81.86 -2.22
C PHE A 94 -26.51 81.65 -2.62
N PRO A 95 -27.09 80.45 -2.41
CA PRO A 95 -28.47 80.11 -2.79
C PRO A 95 -29.54 81.13 -2.39
N LYS A 96 -29.36 81.83 -1.26
CA LYS A 96 -30.28 82.86 -0.74
C LYS A 96 -30.04 84.26 -1.32
N ALA A 97 -28.97 84.49 -2.08
CA ALA A 97 -28.68 85.78 -2.72
C ALA A 97 -29.47 85.97 -4.03
N THR A 98 -29.32 87.14 -4.66
CA THR A 98 -29.92 87.47 -5.97
C THR A 98 -28.85 87.67 -7.03
N GLY A 99 -29.20 87.51 -8.31
CA GLY A 99 -28.28 87.73 -9.44
C GLY A 99 -27.10 86.74 -9.48
N ASP A 100 -25.94 87.22 -9.90
CA ASP A 100 -24.75 86.39 -10.16
C ASP A 100 -24.22 85.65 -8.94
N LEU A 101 -24.45 86.17 -7.72
CA LEU A 101 -24.06 85.51 -6.47
C LEU A 101 -24.82 84.19 -6.22
N LYS A 102 -26.04 84.06 -6.77
CA LYS A 102 -26.84 82.83 -6.70
C LYS A 102 -26.52 81.85 -7.83
N THR A 103 -26.31 82.35 -9.04
CA THR A 103 -26.18 81.51 -10.26
C THR A 103 -24.74 81.07 -10.54
N THR A 104 -23.79 82.00 -10.48
CA THR A 104 -22.38 81.77 -10.84
C THR A 104 -21.47 81.68 -9.61
N GLY A 105 -21.81 82.41 -8.55
CA GLY A 105 -21.04 82.49 -7.32
C GLY A 105 -19.74 83.29 -7.47
N VAL A 106 -18.92 83.28 -6.41
CA VAL A 106 -17.61 83.93 -6.36
C VAL A 106 -16.52 82.85 -6.48
N THR A 107 -15.67 82.95 -7.49
CA THR A 107 -14.53 82.05 -7.66
C THR A 107 -13.25 82.68 -7.13
N VAL A 108 -12.61 81.99 -6.20
CA VAL A 108 -11.29 82.32 -5.68
C VAL A 108 -10.30 81.31 -6.23
N LEU A 109 -9.32 81.79 -6.99
CA LEU A 109 -8.27 80.96 -7.56
C LEU A 109 -7.08 80.92 -6.62
N ASP A 110 -6.49 79.73 -6.48
CA ASP A 110 -5.24 79.50 -5.76
C ASP A 110 -5.23 80.01 -4.30
N GLU A 111 -6.31 79.75 -3.56
CA GLU A 111 -6.36 79.99 -2.12
C GLU A 111 -5.85 78.78 -1.31
N GLU A 112 -5.47 79.00 -0.05
CA GLU A 112 -5.13 77.92 0.89
C GLU A 112 -6.28 77.65 1.87
N GLY A 113 -6.81 76.43 1.85
CA GLY A 113 -7.74 75.97 2.87
C GLY A 113 -7.10 75.81 4.24
N VAL A 114 -7.92 75.72 5.29
CA VAL A 114 -7.47 75.57 6.67
C VAL A 114 -8.01 74.27 7.23
N MET A 115 -7.11 73.41 7.71
CA MET A 115 -7.48 72.20 8.42
C MET A 115 -7.70 72.53 9.89
N THR A 116 -8.93 72.40 10.36
CA THR A 116 -9.30 72.66 11.76
C THR A 116 -9.21 71.39 12.60
N PHE A 117 -9.24 71.55 13.93
CA PHE A 117 -9.22 70.43 14.85
C PHE A 117 -10.57 69.72 14.87
N GLY A 118 -10.59 68.44 14.48
CA GLY A 118 -11.72 67.54 14.69
C GLY A 118 -11.58 66.75 16.00
N ALA A 119 -12.68 66.59 16.73
CA ALA A 119 -12.78 65.68 17.87
C ALA A 119 -14.11 64.92 17.76
N SER A 120 -14.10 63.65 18.14
CA SER A 120 -15.25 62.76 18.02
C SER A 120 -15.84 62.43 19.39
N ARG A 121 -17.10 62.02 19.38
CA ARG A 121 -17.83 61.48 20.54
C ARG A 121 -18.35 60.09 20.20
N PRO A 122 -18.42 59.18 21.18
CA PRO A 122 -19.01 57.86 20.97
C PRO A 122 -20.51 58.00 20.65
N VAL A 123 -21.01 57.16 19.74
CA VAL A 123 -22.43 57.11 19.37
C VAL A 123 -23.13 56.11 20.30
N GLY A 124 -24.08 56.57 21.11
CA GLY A 124 -24.89 55.72 21.98
C GLY A 124 -26.12 56.46 22.51
N SER A 125 -27.27 55.78 22.49
CA SER A 125 -28.50 56.20 23.18
C SER A 125 -28.38 55.88 24.67
N ASP A 126 -28.88 56.80 25.49
CA ASP A 126 -29.19 56.69 26.93
C ASP A 126 -28.25 57.40 27.92
N ASP A 127 -28.89 58.33 28.63
CA ASP A 127 -28.39 59.26 29.65
C ASP A 127 -27.52 58.61 30.73
N THR A 128 -26.20 58.56 30.52
CA THR A 128 -25.23 58.39 31.62
C THR A 128 -24.14 59.47 31.60
N PRO A 129 -23.66 59.98 32.77
CA PRO A 129 -22.67 61.07 32.84
C PRO A 129 -21.30 60.74 32.23
N SER A 130 -21.04 59.48 31.88
CA SER A 130 -19.87 59.02 31.11
C SER A 130 -19.82 59.59 29.68
N MET A 131 -20.91 60.21 29.18
CA MET A 131 -21.02 60.85 27.86
C MET A 131 -20.23 62.18 27.67
N ARG A 132 -19.30 62.53 28.56
CA ARG A 132 -18.39 63.70 28.36
C ARG A 132 -17.02 63.34 27.78
N ALA A 133 -16.78 62.10 27.36
CA ALA A 133 -15.51 61.71 26.74
C ALA A 133 -15.39 62.30 25.32
N LEU A 134 -14.46 63.25 25.15
CA LEU A 134 -14.06 63.80 23.87
C LEU A 134 -12.81 63.07 23.39
N TYR A 135 -12.89 62.41 22.23
CA TYR A 135 -11.75 61.70 21.64
C TYR A 135 -11.05 62.58 20.61
N ALA A 136 -9.74 62.72 20.73
CA ALA A 136 -8.90 63.43 19.78
C ALA A 136 -7.80 62.50 19.26
N HIS A 137 -7.78 62.29 17.94
CA HIS A 137 -6.73 61.49 17.29
C HIS A 137 -5.37 62.19 17.38
N GLU A 138 -4.32 61.43 17.67
CA GLU A 138 -2.93 61.94 17.63
C GLU A 138 -2.49 62.28 16.20
N THR A 139 -3.07 61.62 15.20
CA THR A 139 -2.90 61.94 13.78
C THR A 139 -3.48 63.33 13.48
N VAL A 140 -2.60 64.26 13.11
CA VAL A 140 -2.94 65.62 12.69
C VAL A 140 -3.47 65.62 11.26
N MET A 141 -2.78 64.92 10.36
CA MET A 141 -3.26 64.63 9.01
C MET A 141 -2.66 63.33 8.49
N GLN A 142 -3.27 62.83 7.41
CA GLN A 142 -2.76 61.73 6.61
C GLN A 142 -2.74 62.17 5.14
N TRP A 143 -1.59 62.04 4.50
CA TRP A 143 -1.40 62.40 3.10
C TRP A 143 -1.15 61.15 2.26
N GLU A 144 -2.04 60.91 1.30
CA GLU A 144 -2.03 59.71 0.43
C GLU A 144 -1.69 60.04 -1.03
N GLY A 145 -1.05 61.19 -1.27
CA GLY A 145 -0.70 61.66 -2.60
C GLY A 145 -1.72 62.61 -3.24
N TRP A 146 -2.74 63.04 -2.49
CA TRP A 146 -3.77 63.98 -2.95
C TRP A 146 -3.87 65.24 -2.06
N SER A 147 -4.68 66.21 -2.46
CA SER A 147 -4.97 67.41 -1.66
C SER A 147 -5.75 67.06 -0.39
N LEU A 148 -5.49 67.79 0.71
CA LEU A 148 -6.23 67.64 1.96
C LEU A 148 -7.53 68.47 1.99
N VAL A 149 -7.75 69.31 0.98
CA VAL A 149 -8.87 70.29 0.96
C VAL A 149 -9.73 70.19 -0.28
N ALA A 150 -9.39 69.31 -1.23
CA ALA A 150 -10.16 69.05 -2.42
C ALA A 150 -10.51 67.55 -2.50
N PRO A 151 -11.74 67.20 -2.92
CA PRO A 151 -12.14 65.81 -3.06
C PRO A 151 -11.30 65.08 -4.13
N LEU A 152 -11.22 63.75 -4.01
CA LEU A 152 -10.67 62.90 -5.08
C LEU A 152 -11.59 62.95 -6.29
N ILE A 153 -11.00 62.84 -7.49
CA ILE A 153 -11.75 62.81 -8.73
C ILE A 153 -12.33 61.40 -8.93
N GLY A 154 -13.62 61.34 -9.25
CA GLY A 154 -14.34 60.09 -9.53
C GLY A 154 -15.24 59.62 -8.39
N GLN A 155 -15.83 58.44 -8.59
CA GLN A 155 -16.68 57.79 -7.61
C GLN A 155 -15.84 57.23 -6.45
N HIS A 156 -16.44 57.17 -5.26
CA HIS A 156 -15.79 56.65 -4.04
C HIS A 156 -16.70 55.65 -3.35
N ILE A 157 -16.15 54.87 -2.41
CA ILE A 157 -16.95 53.95 -1.61
C ILE A 157 -17.64 54.76 -0.50
N GLY A 158 -18.97 54.70 -0.47
CA GLY A 158 -19.82 55.35 0.52
C GLY A 158 -19.84 54.64 1.87
N VAL A 159 -20.58 55.21 2.82
CA VAL A 159 -20.64 54.71 4.22
C VAL A 159 -21.30 53.32 4.30
N GLU A 160 -22.08 52.93 3.30
CA GLU A 160 -22.75 51.63 3.19
C GLU A 160 -22.03 50.64 2.26
N ASP A 161 -20.74 50.88 1.97
CA ASP A 161 -19.91 50.07 1.06
C ASP A 161 -20.43 50.06 -0.40
N GLU A 162 -21.22 51.07 -0.76
CA GLU A 162 -21.77 51.29 -2.10
C GLU A 162 -20.93 52.29 -2.92
N LEU A 163 -21.07 52.27 -4.24
CA LEU A 163 -20.39 53.21 -5.12
C LEU A 163 -21.10 54.59 -5.09
N ALA A 164 -20.56 55.53 -4.32
CA ALA A 164 -21.10 56.87 -4.19
C ALA A 164 -20.62 57.79 -5.34
N PRO A 165 -21.50 58.70 -5.84
CA PRO A 165 -21.14 59.64 -6.90
C PRO A 165 -20.06 60.62 -6.44
N GLU A 166 -19.33 61.19 -7.40
CA GLU A 166 -18.34 62.22 -7.13
C GLU A 166 -18.99 63.44 -6.46
N GLN A 167 -18.58 63.77 -5.23
CA GLN A 167 -19.12 64.90 -4.50
C GLN A 167 -18.34 66.18 -4.82
N LYS A 168 -18.72 66.86 -5.90
CA LYS A 168 -18.08 68.13 -6.33
C LYS A 168 -18.51 69.35 -5.53
N LYS A 169 -19.66 69.28 -4.86
CA LYS A 169 -20.27 70.39 -4.12
C LYS A 169 -20.55 69.98 -2.69
N ALA A 170 -20.18 70.84 -1.75
CA ALA A 170 -20.59 70.75 -0.36
C ALA A 170 -21.69 71.79 -0.10
N SER A 171 -22.83 71.32 0.39
CA SER A 171 -23.96 72.17 0.78
C SER A 171 -24.24 72.00 2.28
N PRO A 172 -24.55 73.08 3.00
CA PRO A 172 -24.87 73.01 4.43
C PRO A 172 -26.26 72.40 4.65
N PRO A 173 -26.58 71.93 5.88
CA PRO A 173 -27.92 71.45 6.21
C PRO A 173 -28.98 72.52 5.94
N ALA A 174 -30.19 72.12 5.53
CA ALA A 174 -31.29 73.05 5.23
C ALA A 174 -31.67 73.95 6.42
N THR A 175 -31.41 73.49 7.65
CA THR A 175 -31.66 74.22 8.91
C THR A 175 -30.59 75.27 9.23
N PHE A 176 -29.45 75.25 8.56
CA PHE A 176 -28.37 76.21 8.80
C PHE A 176 -28.71 77.56 8.16
N GLU A 177 -28.60 78.65 8.94
CA GLU A 177 -29.05 79.99 8.52
C GLU A 177 -28.29 80.48 7.28
N TYR A 178 -26.98 80.26 7.26
CA TYR A 178 -26.07 80.62 6.18
C TYR A 178 -26.00 79.52 5.12
N GLN A 179 -26.86 79.62 4.10
CA GLN A 179 -26.84 78.73 2.95
C GLN A 179 -25.75 79.17 1.96
N ILE A 180 -24.52 78.69 2.17
CA ILE A 180 -23.38 78.90 1.26
C ILE A 180 -22.94 77.52 0.76
N GLU A 181 -22.94 77.30 -0.55
CA GLU A 181 -22.39 76.08 -1.14
C GLU A 181 -20.97 76.34 -1.65
N SER A 182 -20.11 75.33 -1.55
CA SER A 182 -18.73 75.42 -2.04
C SER A 182 -18.42 74.27 -3.00
N ALA A 183 -17.85 74.61 -4.15
CA ALA A 183 -17.25 73.65 -5.07
C ALA A 183 -15.73 73.86 -5.08
N VAL A 184 -14.96 72.79 -4.87
CA VAL A 184 -13.51 72.89 -4.70
C VAL A 184 -12.78 71.98 -5.69
N THR A 185 -11.73 72.50 -6.33
CA THR A 185 -10.84 71.74 -7.22
C THR A 185 -9.38 71.99 -6.91
N VAL A 186 -8.52 71.04 -7.28
CA VAL A 186 -7.06 71.14 -7.07
C VAL A 186 -6.45 72.16 -8.04
N VAL A 187 -5.51 72.97 -7.56
CA VAL A 187 -4.73 73.87 -8.41
C VAL A 187 -3.77 73.07 -9.30
N LYS A 188 -3.80 73.31 -10.62
CA LYS A 188 -2.98 72.56 -11.58
C LYS A 188 -1.49 72.61 -11.21
N ASN A 189 -0.83 71.45 -11.19
CA ASN A 189 0.59 71.27 -10.82
C ASN A 189 0.97 71.70 -9.39
N SER A 190 0.02 71.82 -8.46
CA SER A 190 0.30 72.24 -7.07
C SER A 190 0.75 71.12 -6.12
N LEU A 191 0.36 69.87 -6.41
CA LEU A 191 0.60 68.74 -5.52
C LEU A 191 1.93 68.02 -5.82
N PRO A 192 2.67 67.58 -4.78
CA PRO A 192 3.81 66.69 -4.96
C PRO A 192 3.32 65.27 -5.30
N ARG A 193 4.20 64.49 -5.94
CA ARG A 193 3.92 63.07 -6.23
C ARG A 193 4.36 62.20 -5.07
N LEU A 194 3.49 61.29 -4.63
CA LEU A 194 3.84 60.23 -3.69
C LEU A 194 4.40 59.02 -4.45
N ARG A 195 5.66 58.65 -4.20
CA ARG A 195 6.37 57.55 -4.88
C ARG A 195 7.20 56.75 -3.89
N TYR A 196 7.25 55.43 -4.08
CA TYR A 196 8.10 54.56 -3.27
C TYR A 196 9.58 54.89 -3.49
N GLY A 197 10.37 54.82 -2.42
CA GLY A 197 11.81 55.13 -2.41
C GLY A 197 12.16 56.62 -2.29
N ARG A 198 11.20 57.54 -2.47
CA ARG A 198 11.42 58.99 -2.32
C ARG A 198 11.36 59.43 -0.86
N GLY A 199 12.14 60.47 -0.52
CA GLY A 199 12.17 61.10 0.79
C GLY A 199 11.19 62.28 0.88
N TYR A 200 10.48 62.38 2.00
CA TYR A 200 9.53 63.45 2.28
C TYR A 200 9.75 64.04 3.67
N ARG A 201 9.48 65.35 3.82
CA ARG A 201 9.32 66.01 5.13
C ARG A 201 7.97 66.69 5.19
N MET A 202 7.45 66.86 6.39
CA MET A 202 6.19 67.56 6.63
C MET A 202 6.43 68.73 7.57
N ARG A 203 5.68 69.81 7.35
CA ARG A 203 5.56 70.92 8.29
C ARG A 203 4.12 71.44 8.32
N ALA A 204 3.75 72.07 9.42
CA ALA A 204 2.43 72.67 9.60
C ALA A 204 2.60 74.15 9.97
N ARG A 205 2.03 75.04 9.16
CA ARG A 205 1.93 76.48 9.41
C ARG A 205 0.67 76.78 10.20
N VAL A 206 0.79 77.53 11.28
CA VAL A 206 -0.34 77.94 12.13
C VAL A 206 -1.23 78.93 11.38
N VAL A 207 -2.53 78.85 11.64
CA VAL A 207 -3.53 79.79 11.15
C VAL A 207 -4.31 80.33 12.33
N ASP A 208 -4.37 81.66 12.47
CA ASP A 208 -5.12 82.32 13.54
C ASP A 208 -6.65 82.31 13.29
N VAL A 209 -7.43 82.76 14.26
CA VAL A 209 -8.91 82.82 14.19
C VAL A 209 -9.46 83.63 13.01
N VAL A 210 -8.69 84.58 12.45
CA VAL A 210 -9.09 85.43 11.33
C VAL A 210 -8.55 84.90 9.99
N GLY A 211 -7.73 83.85 10.01
CA GLY A 211 -7.17 83.22 8.82
C GLY A 211 -5.75 83.67 8.45
N ASN A 212 -5.10 84.50 9.28
CA ASN A 212 -3.72 84.92 9.05
C ASN A 212 -2.72 83.85 9.49
N GLY A 213 -1.56 83.88 8.87
CA GLY A 213 -0.46 82.97 9.12
C GLY A 213 0.58 83.11 8.01
N PRO A 214 1.81 82.60 8.21
CA PRO A 214 2.85 82.72 7.22
C PRO A 214 2.42 82.08 5.89
N LEU A 215 2.70 82.73 4.77
CA LEU A 215 2.49 82.18 3.42
C LEU A 215 3.58 81.14 3.09
N LEU A 216 3.33 80.28 2.10
CA LEU A 216 4.26 79.22 1.72
C LEU A 216 5.65 79.75 1.34
N ASN A 217 5.69 80.89 0.65
CA ASN A 217 6.89 81.56 0.11
C ASN A 217 7.56 82.54 1.09
N GLU A 218 6.94 82.83 2.24
CA GLU A 218 7.53 83.68 3.29
C GLU A 218 8.49 82.88 4.19
N LEU A 219 8.41 81.55 4.16
CA LEU A 219 9.31 80.67 4.91
C LEU A 219 10.50 80.27 4.06
N ALA A 220 11.70 80.37 4.65
CA ALA A 220 12.94 79.90 4.02
C ALA A 220 12.84 78.41 3.66
N PRO A 221 13.08 78.00 2.39
CA PRO A 221 12.90 76.60 1.97
C PRO A 221 13.84 75.60 2.67
N ASP A 222 15.01 76.08 3.09
CA ASP A 222 16.06 75.35 3.81
C ASP A 222 15.89 75.36 5.34
N ASP A 223 14.94 76.14 5.87
CA ASP A 223 14.60 76.09 7.28
C ASP A 223 13.87 74.79 7.63
N ILE A 224 14.62 73.88 8.24
CA ILE A 224 14.16 72.58 8.71
C ILE A 224 13.87 72.54 10.22
N SER A 225 14.02 73.66 10.94
CA SER A 225 13.93 73.74 12.40
C SER A 225 12.59 73.24 12.96
N CYS A 226 11.50 73.51 12.24
CA CYS A 226 10.13 73.14 12.59
C CYS A 226 9.52 72.12 11.61
N THR A 227 10.32 71.14 11.19
CA THR A 227 9.92 70.09 10.23
C THR A 227 10.13 68.70 10.81
N THR A 228 9.42 67.70 10.25
CA THR A 228 9.74 66.29 10.56
C THR A 228 11.13 65.91 10.05
N ALA A 229 11.69 64.81 10.57
CA ALA A 229 12.81 64.15 9.91
C ALA A 229 12.44 63.76 8.47
N LEU A 230 13.46 63.60 7.60
CA LEU A 230 13.27 63.08 6.26
C LEU A 230 12.89 61.61 6.34
N VAL A 231 11.68 61.27 5.88
CA VAL A 231 11.15 59.89 5.89
C VAL A 231 11.08 59.39 4.46
N ARG A 232 11.62 58.19 4.22
CA ARG A 232 11.50 57.52 2.92
C ARG A 232 10.16 56.80 2.85
N TYR A 233 9.35 57.09 1.83
CA TYR A 233 8.09 56.39 1.63
C TYR A 233 8.36 55.00 1.04
N LEU A 234 7.94 53.95 1.74
CA LEU A 234 8.19 52.55 1.37
C LEU A 234 6.87 51.79 1.24
N ARG A 235 6.89 50.74 0.44
CA ARG A 235 5.74 49.84 0.26
C ARG A 235 5.68 48.88 1.45
N TRP A 236 4.52 48.82 2.11
CA TRP A 236 4.27 47.88 3.20
C TRP A 236 3.40 46.70 2.78
N ASP A 237 2.63 46.85 1.71
CA ASP A 237 1.83 45.77 1.15
C ASP A 237 2.74 44.66 0.61
N PRO A 238 2.47 43.39 0.95
CA PRO A 238 3.21 42.26 0.40
C PRO A 238 3.02 42.15 -1.11
N ILE A 239 3.91 41.39 -1.75
CA ILE A 239 3.81 41.02 -3.16
C ILE A 239 3.08 39.69 -3.23
N SER A 240 1.85 39.71 -3.73
CA SER A 240 1.01 38.51 -3.87
C SER A 240 1.73 37.41 -4.66
N SER A 241 1.44 36.14 -4.38
CA SER A 241 1.99 35.03 -5.16
C SER A 241 1.57 35.12 -6.64
N PRO A 242 2.39 34.62 -7.58
CA PRO A 242 2.05 34.57 -9.00
C PRO A 242 0.69 33.89 -9.25
N MET A 243 -0.01 34.32 -10.31
CA MET A 243 -1.33 33.79 -10.66
C MET A 243 -1.18 32.56 -11.57
N LEU A 244 -1.84 31.47 -11.21
CA LEU A 244 -1.90 30.26 -12.04
C LEU A 244 -3.10 30.29 -12.98
N ALA A 245 -2.93 29.74 -14.18
CA ALA A 245 -4.04 29.42 -15.08
C ALA A 245 -3.88 28.04 -15.71
N LEU A 246 -5.01 27.37 -15.92
CA LEU A 246 -5.09 26.08 -16.57
C LEU A 246 -4.85 26.21 -18.07
N ARG A 247 -4.06 25.29 -18.66
CA ARG A 247 -3.92 25.16 -20.13
C ARG A 247 -4.88 24.14 -20.74
N LYS A 248 -5.25 23.13 -19.95
CA LYS A 248 -6.21 22.09 -20.28
C LYS A 248 -7.26 22.02 -19.18
N HIS A 249 -8.46 21.55 -19.51
CA HIS A 249 -9.48 21.33 -18.48
C HIS A 249 -9.00 20.27 -17.50
N PRO A 250 -9.22 20.46 -16.19
CA PRO A 250 -8.74 19.53 -15.18
C PRO A 250 -9.52 18.22 -15.30
N VAL A 251 -8.78 17.12 -15.24
CA VAL A 251 -9.33 15.76 -15.19
C VAL A 251 -9.30 15.23 -13.75
N GLU A 252 -9.59 13.95 -13.53
CA GLU A 252 -9.95 13.42 -12.22
C GLU A 252 -8.83 13.57 -11.19
N GLY A 253 -9.14 14.27 -10.10
CA GLY A 253 -8.16 14.58 -9.07
C GLY A 253 -7.22 15.76 -9.40
N GLU A 254 -7.30 16.41 -10.57
CA GLU A 254 -6.60 17.66 -10.85
C GLU A 254 -7.36 18.90 -10.33
N SER A 255 -6.60 19.96 -10.07
CA SER A 255 -7.17 21.29 -9.80
C SER A 255 -6.19 22.38 -10.24
N LEU A 256 -6.52 23.66 -10.01
CA LEU A 256 -5.62 24.77 -10.32
C LEU A 256 -4.23 24.60 -9.68
N GLU A 257 -4.19 24.18 -8.41
CA GLU A 257 -2.98 23.99 -7.60
C GLU A 257 -2.63 22.51 -7.37
N ARG A 258 -3.22 21.60 -8.14
CA ARG A 258 -2.85 20.18 -8.12
C ARG A 258 -2.62 19.68 -9.53
N MET A 259 -1.38 19.34 -9.83
CA MET A 259 -0.94 18.81 -11.11
C MET A 259 -0.76 17.30 -10.98
N VAL A 260 -1.39 16.54 -11.86
CA VAL A 260 -1.38 15.07 -11.79
C VAL A 260 -0.92 14.51 -13.12
N VAL A 261 0.02 13.57 -13.07
CA VAL A 261 0.39 12.72 -14.20
C VAL A 261 0.02 11.28 -13.82
N ARG A 262 -0.61 10.56 -14.74
CA ARG A 262 -1.07 9.18 -14.51
C ARG A 262 -0.25 8.20 -15.31
N ASN A 263 0.06 7.08 -14.68
CA ASN A 263 0.69 5.93 -15.31
C ASN A 263 -0.28 4.75 -15.34
N TYR A 264 -0.57 4.23 -16.55
CA TYR A 264 -1.51 3.14 -16.80
C TYR A 264 -0.75 1.82 -17.00
N ASN A 265 -0.36 1.19 -15.89
CA ASN A 265 0.38 -0.08 -15.88
C ASN A 265 -0.57 -1.29 -15.84
N ALA A 266 -1.22 -1.58 -16.98
CA ALA A 266 -2.16 -2.70 -17.08
C ALA A 266 -1.50 -4.09 -16.97
N SER A 267 -0.20 -4.21 -17.30
CA SER A 267 0.51 -5.49 -17.24
C SER A 267 0.60 -6.02 -15.81
N GLU A 268 0.43 -7.34 -15.67
CA GLU A 268 0.72 -8.08 -14.44
C GLU A 268 2.22 -8.38 -14.27
N ASN A 269 3.05 -8.05 -15.25
CA ASN A 269 4.50 -8.18 -15.12
C ASN A 269 5.11 -6.90 -14.53
N ASP A 270 5.82 -7.03 -13.42
CA ASP A 270 6.50 -5.91 -12.75
C ASP A 270 7.62 -5.31 -13.62
N ALA A 271 8.15 -6.08 -14.58
CA ALA A 271 9.18 -5.60 -15.50
C ALA A 271 8.61 -4.75 -16.66
N ASP A 272 7.31 -4.86 -16.96
CA ASP A 272 6.65 -4.16 -18.06
C ASP A 272 6.20 -2.76 -17.61
N GLU A 273 7.12 -1.99 -17.06
CA GLU A 273 6.84 -0.61 -16.67
C GLU A 273 6.85 0.31 -17.90
N VAL A 274 5.68 0.53 -18.49
CA VAL A 274 5.49 1.53 -19.55
C VAL A 274 5.68 2.94 -18.94
N ALA A 275 6.45 3.79 -19.61
CA ALA A 275 6.58 5.20 -19.26
C ALA A 275 5.35 5.98 -19.77
N THR A 276 4.82 6.90 -18.97
CA THR A 276 3.71 7.74 -19.41
C THR A 276 4.18 8.94 -20.22
N THR A 277 3.47 9.24 -21.30
CA THR A 277 3.65 10.48 -22.08
C THR A 277 2.73 11.59 -21.59
N GLU A 278 1.91 11.33 -20.57
CA GLU A 278 1.00 12.28 -19.97
C GLU A 278 1.77 13.41 -19.28
N VAL A 279 1.28 14.64 -19.45
CA VAL A 279 1.86 15.85 -18.87
C VAL A 279 0.76 16.75 -18.35
N SER A 280 1.02 17.43 -17.24
CA SER A 280 0.13 18.45 -16.68
C SER A 280 0.82 19.80 -16.73
N GLU A 281 0.12 20.84 -17.17
CA GLU A 281 0.74 22.14 -17.45
C GLU A 281 -0.08 23.29 -16.84
N ARG A 282 0.61 24.32 -16.34
CA ARG A 282 0.01 25.54 -15.80
C ARG A 282 0.74 26.75 -16.35
N HIS A 283 0.00 27.77 -16.77
CA HIS A 283 0.56 29.11 -16.95
C HIS A 283 0.78 29.75 -15.59
N VAL A 284 1.87 30.48 -15.47
CA VAL A 284 2.20 31.30 -14.30
C VAL A 284 2.39 32.73 -14.77
N TYR A 285 1.51 33.61 -14.31
CA TYR A 285 1.54 35.04 -14.59
C TYR A 285 2.07 35.81 -13.38
N PRO A 286 2.74 36.96 -13.61
CA PRO A 286 3.02 37.87 -12.51
C PRO A 286 1.72 38.30 -11.82
N PRO A 287 1.72 38.54 -10.50
CA PRO A 287 0.54 38.97 -9.77
C PRO A 287 0.00 40.31 -10.28
N LEU A 288 -1.31 40.49 -10.18
CA LEU A 288 -1.99 41.74 -10.49
C LEU A 288 -1.60 42.83 -9.49
N ALA A 289 -1.33 44.03 -9.99
CA ALA A 289 -1.21 45.24 -9.18
C ALA A 289 -2.28 46.27 -9.57
N ALA A 290 -2.78 46.99 -8.55
CA ALA A 290 -3.64 48.14 -8.77
C ALA A 290 -2.91 49.24 -9.55
N GLN A 291 -3.63 50.00 -10.37
CA GLN A 291 -3.07 51.14 -11.11
C GLN A 291 -2.31 52.11 -10.19
N GLN A 292 -2.85 52.41 -9.01
CA GLN A 292 -2.22 53.29 -8.03
C GLN A 292 -0.87 52.75 -7.54
N THR A 293 -0.72 51.42 -7.39
CA THR A 293 0.55 50.79 -7.01
C THR A 293 1.59 50.97 -8.11
N CYS A 294 1.22 50.72 -9.38
CA CYS A 294 2.10 50.95 -10.53
C CYS A 294 2.50 52.43 -10.67
N GLU A 295 1.59 53.35 -10.37
CA GLU A 295 1.86 54.78 -10.36
C GLU A 295 2.84 55.18 -9.24
N ARG A 296 2.67 54.64 -8.03
CA ARG A 296 3.60 54.88 -6.89
C ARG A 296 5.00 54.32 -7.16
N HIS A 297 5.13 53.30 -8.01
CA HIS A 297 6.41 52.81 -8.53
C HIS A 297 6.96 53.67 -9.69
N GLY A 298 6.21 54.67 -10.16
CA GLY A 298 6.66 55.61 -11.19
C GLY A 298 6.56 55.08 -12.62
N LEU A 299 5.83 54.00 -12.88
CA LEU A 299 5.79 53.36 -14.21
C LEU A 299 5.09 54.20 -15.29
N PHE A 300 4.29 55.16 -14.87
CA PHE A 300 3.63 56.13 -15.74
C PHE A 300 4.36 57.48 -15.78
N ASP A 301 5.56 57.61 -15.18
CA ASP A 301 6.32 58.86 -15.22
C ASP A 301 7.20 58.91 -16.50
N VAL A 302 7.41 60.09 -17.08
CA VAL A 302 8.26 60.28 -18.29
C VAL A 302 9.72 59.94 -17.99
N THR A 303 10.19 60.37 -16.83
CA THR A 303 11.45 59.94 -16.21
C THR A 303 11.18 59.75 -14.72
N PRO A 304 12.05 59.03 -13.98
CA PRO A 304 11.89 58.88 -12.53
C PRO A 304 11.74 60.20 -11.75
N THR A 305 12.13 61.33 -12.35
CA THR A 305 12.01 62.69 -11.81
C THR A 305 11.01 63.58 -12.59
N GLY A 306 10.64 63.21 -13.82
CA GLY A 306 9.80 63.96 -14.76
C GLY A 306 8.30 63.85 -14.48
N LYS A 307 7.43 64.52 -15.25
CA LYS A 307 5.97 64.52 -15.01
C LYS A 307 5.35 63.13 -15.26
N LEU A 308 4.16 62.89 -14.71
CA LEU A 308 3.31 61.78 -15.13
C LEU A 308 2.99 61.95 -16.63
N LYS A 309 3.03 60.85 -17.39
CA LYS A 309 2.60 60.78 -18.78
C LYS A 309 1.10 61.04 -18.85
N GLY A 310 0.73 62.23 -19.31
CA GLY A 310 -0.65 62.66 -19.46
C GLY A 310 -1.19 62.49 -20.88
N ASP A 311 -0.56 61.64 -21.68
CA ASP A 311 -0.98 61.33 -23.05
C ASP A 311 -2.12 60.29 -23.10
N VAL A 312 -2.93 60.37 -24.16
CA VAL A 312 -4.07 59.47 -24.40
C VAL A 312 -3.59 58.01 -24.50
N THR A 313 -2.40 57.77 -25.06
CA THR A 313 -1.83 56.42 -25.18
C THR A 313 -1.60 55.74 -23.83
N THR A 314 -1.16 56.48 -22.81
CA THR A 314 -0.99 55.95 -21.45
C THR A 314 -2.33 55.66 -20.80
N TYR A 315 -3.33 56.52 -21.00
CA TYR A 315 -4.69 56.27 -20.52
C TYR A 315 -5.31 55.02 -21.18
N ASP A 316 -5.22 54.90 -22.50
CA ASP A 316 -5.72 53.75 -23.27
C ASP A 316 -5.04 52.45 -22.84
N LEU A 317 -3.74 52.50 -22.52
CA LEU A 317 -3.01 51.36 -21.96
C LEU A 317 -3.60 50.91 -20.62
N ILE A 318 -3.84 51.85 -19.70
CA ILE A 318 -4.42 51.57 -18.38
C ILE A 318 -5.81 50.95 -18.53
N VAL A 319 -6.65 51.54 -19.40
CA VAL A 319 -8.01 51.03 -19.68
C VAL A 319 -7.94 49.62 -20.28
N LYS A 320 -7.07 49.39 -21.26
CA LYS A 320 -6.88 48.07 -21.89
C LYS A 320 -6.37 47.01 -20.89
N LYS A 321 -5.63 47.42 -19.87
CA LYS A 321 -5.06 46.55 -18.82
C LYS A 321 -5.89 46.57 -17.52
N SER A 322 -7.19 46.79 -17.61
CA SER A 322 -8.14 46.70 -16.48
C SER A 322 -8.90 45.37 -16.40
N GLY A 323 -8.56 44.41 -17.27
CA GLY A 323 -9.24 43.12 -17.36
C GLY A 323 -8.81 42.09 -16.32
N GLN A 324 -9.37 40.88 -16.44
CA GLN A 324 -8.99 39.70 -15.66
C GLN A 324 -8.62 38.56 -16.61
N LEU A 325 -7.87 37.56 -16.13
CA LEU A 325 -7.59 36.37 -16.93
C LEU A 325 -8.91 35.71 -17.36
N PRO A 326 -9.02 35.23 -18.61
CA PRO A 326 -10.14 34.38 -19.00
C PRO A 326 -10.29 33.21 -18.02
N SER A 327 -11.53 32.89 -17.69
CA SER A 327 -11.87 31.88 -16.70
C SER A 327 -12.97 30.97 -17.22
N ARG A 328 -13.00 29.74 -16.74
CA ARG A 328 -14.00 28.73 -17.11
C ARG A 328 -14.67 28.22 -15.85
N TRP A 329 -15.99 28.17 -15.89
CA TRP A 329 -16.80 27.54 -14.85
C TRP A 329 -16.89 26.04 -15.06
N TYR A 330 -16.88 25.30 -13.95
CA TYR A 330 -16.97 23.85 -13.93
C TYR A 330 -18.07 23.42 -12.96
N THR A 331 -19.02 22.63 -13.47
CA THR A 331 -20.04 21.97 -12.65
C THR A 331 -19.61 20.55 -12.29
N ARG A 332 -20.03 20.06 -11.13
CA ARG A 332 -19.74 18.68 -10.72
C ARG A 332 -20.76 17.72 -11.32
N THR A 333 -20.29 16.61 -11.88
CA THR A 333 -21.15 15.49 -12.27
C THR A 333 -21.62 14.73 -11.03
N VAL A 334 -22.59 13.81 -11.19
CA VAL A 334 -23.04 12.90 -10.12
C VAL A 334 -21.88 12.06 -9.56
N THR A 335 -20.87 11.78 -10.39
CA THR A 335 -19.65 11.02 -10.05
C THR A 335 -18.57 11.89 -9.40
N GLY A 336 -18.80 13.20 -9.28
CA GLY A 336 -17.91 14.17 -8.64
C GLY A 336 -16.88 14.83 -9.57
N ASP A 337 -16.84 14.44 -10.84
CA ASP A 337 -15.90 14.94 -11.85
C ASP A 337 -16.26 16.36 -12.29
N LEU A 338 -15.26 17.11 -12.77
CA LEU A 338 -15.45 18.50 -13.21
C LEU A 338 -15.79 18.57 -14.69
N LYS A 339 -17.00 19.02 -15.02
CA LYS A 339 -17.45 19.27 -16.38
C LYS A 339 -17.32 20.75 -16.72
N PRO A 340 -16.61 21.15 -17.78
CA PRO A 340 -16.53 22.55 -18.18
C PRO A 340 -17.87 23.04 -18.77
N GLU A 341 -18.24 24.28 -18.44
CA GLU A 341 -19.34 24.99 -19.11
C GLU A 341 -18.99 25.34 -20.56
N ALA A 342 -19.98 25.61 -21.41
CA ALA A 342 -19.76 25.80 -22.85
C ALA A 342 -19.03 27.11 -23.21
N THR A 343 -19.18 28.17 -22.39
CA THR A 343 -18.66 29.51 -22.68
C THR A 343 -17.73 30.02 -21.57
N ASP A 344 -16.64 30.71 -21.94
CA ASP A 344 -15.73 31.35 -20.98
C ASP A 344 -16.42 32.50 -20.23
N ASN A 345 -16.04 32.71 -18.97
CA ASN A 345 -16.48 33.78 -18.07
C ASN A 345 -17.98 33.82 -17.77
N VAL A 346 -18.78 32.87 -18.26
CA VAL A 346 -20.22 32.79 -18.00
C VAL A 346 -20.48 31.79 -16.88
N PRO A 347 -21.03 32.21 -15.72
CA PRO A 347 -21.42 31.29 -14.67
C PRO A 347 -22.64 30.44 -15.09
N PRO A 348 -22.79 29.21 -14.56
CA PRO A 348 -23.99 28.43 -14.76
C PRO A 348 -25.20 29.10 -14.07
N ALA A 349 -26.40 28.78 -14.55
CA ALA A 349 -27.64 29.36 -14.04
C ALA A 349 -28.20 28.62 -12.81
N GLY A 350 -28.94 29.34 -11.96
CA GLY A 350 -29.64 28.79 -10.79
C GLY A 350 -28.72 28.17 -9.74
N ASP A 351 -29.23 27.16 -9.02
CA ASP A 351 -28.55 26.47 -7.91
C ASP A 351 -27.24 25.78 -8.34
N ALA A 352 -27.07 25.50 -9.64
CA ALA A 352 -25.83 24.94 -10.17
C ALA A 352 -24.62 25.87 -9.97
N LYS A 353 -24.84 27.18 -9.82
CA LYS A 353 -23.79 28.18 -9.52
C LYS A 353 -23.18 28.01 -8.14
N GLU A 354 -23.97 27.61 -7.15
CA GLU A 354 -23.49 27.49 -5.76
C GLU A 354 -22.44 26.39 -5.60
N ASN A 355 -22.54 25.33 -6.40
CA ASN A 355 -21.63 24.17 -6.38
C ASN A 355 -20.58 24.20 -7.49
N ALA A 356 -20.59 25.22 -8.36
CA ALA A 356 -19.65 25.34 -9.46
C ALA A 356 -18.34 26.01 -9.01
N ILE A 357 -17.25 25.66 -9.69
CA ILE A 357 -15.92 26.21 -9.43
C ILE A 357 -15.47 27.01 -10.65
N ASN A 358 -14.92 28.20 -10.43
CA ASN A 358 -14.34 29.00 -11.50
C ASN A 358 -12.81 28.94 -11.45
N TYR A 359 -12.17 28.55 -12.56
CA TYR A 359 -10.72 28.56 -12.69
C TYR A 359 -10.26 29.46 -13.83
N PRO A 360 -9.16 30.21 -13.68
CA PRO A 360 -8.50 30.85 -14.81
C PRO A 360 -8.09 29.78 -15.83
N TYR A 361 -8.48 29.98 -17.09
CA TYR A 361 -8.28 29.03 -18.19
C TYR A 361 -7.80 29.78 -19.42
N VAL A 362 -6.56 29.50 -19.84
CA VAL A 362 -5.92 30.14 -20.99
C VAL A 362 -5.33 29.05 -21.89
N PRO A 363 -6.09 28.56 -22.88
CA PRO A 363 -5.57 27.64 -23.87
C PRO A 363 -4.61 28.39 -24.79
N GLY A 364 -3.41 27.85 -25.02
CA GLY A 364 -2.43 28.46 -25.93
C GLY A 364 -1.04 28.60 -25.34
N THR A 365 -0.19 29.36 -26.04
CA THR A 365 1.22 29.63 -25.70
C THR A 365 1.35 30.72 -24.65
N SER A 366 2.59 30.97 -24.21
CA SER A 366 2.92 32.06 -23.28
C SER A 366 2.47 33.42 -23.84
N ALA A 367 1.71 34.17 -23.03
CA ALA A 367 1.11 35.45 -23.41
C ALA A 367 1.15 36.46 -22.25
N ALA A 368 0.98 37.74 -22.54
CA ALA A 368 0.91 38.79 -21.53
C ALA A 368 -0.47 38.84 -20.84
N PRO A 369 -0.55 39.22 -19.55
CA PRO A 369 -1.82 39.30 -18.85
C PRO A 369 -2.66 40.49 -19.34
N PRO A 370 -4.00 40.42 -19.20
CA PRO A 370 -4.92 41.52 -19.50
C PRO A 370 -5.00 42.56 -18.36
N TYR A 371 -4.12 42.47 -17.37
CA TYR A 371 -4.01 43.38 -16.23
C TYR A 371 -2.60 43.95 -16.10
N LEU A 372 -2.42 44.96 -15.25
CA LEU A 372 -1.11 45.53 -14.91
C LEU A 372 -0.31 44.59 -13.97
N PRO A 373 0.86 44.07 -14.38
CA PRO A 373 1.71 43.26 -13.51
C PRO A 373 2.33 44.07 -12.36
N ASP A 374 2.50 43.44 -11.19
CA ASP A 374 3.21 44.05 -10.07
C ASP A 374 4.68 44.37 -10.42
N PRO A 375 5.14 45.63 -10.24
CA PRO A 375 6.49 46.04 -10.64
C PRO A 375 7.61 45.33 -9.86
N LEU A 376 7.34 44.84 -8.64
CA LEU A 376 8.33 44.16 -7.80
C LEU A 376 8.33 42.65 -7.99
N ALA A 377 7.32 42.07 -8.65
CA ALA A 377 7.27 40.63 -8.93
C ALA A 377 8.05 40.30 -10.20
N ARG A 378 9.37 40.11 -10.06
CA ARG A 378 10.29 39.92 -11.20
C ARG A 378 10.50 38.46 -11.59
N GLY A 379 10.00 37.52 -10.81
CA GLY A 379 10.04 36.11 -11.15
C GLY A 379 9.11 35.25 -10.29
N LEU A 380 9.17 33.96 -10.54
CA LEU A 380 8.56 32.89 -9.76
C LEU A 380 9.66 32.19 -8.95
N THR A 381 9.45 32.02 -7.66
CA THR A 381 10.27 31.13 -6.82
C THR A 381 9.47 29.89 -6.47
N LEU A 382 10.09 28.72 -6.61
CA LEU A 382 9.60 27.42 -6.22
C LEU A 382 10.52 26.85 -5.13
N SER A 383 9.96 26.42 -4.00
CA SER A 383 10.71 25.82 -2.89
C SER A 383 10.20 24.39 -2.65
N GLY A 384 11.11 23.45 -2.40
CA GLY A 384 10.77 22.02 -2.28
C GLY A 384 10.68 21.31 -3.63
N VAL A 385 11.44 21.79 -4.63
CA VAL A 385 11.38 21.28 -6.00
C VAL A 385 12.04 19.89 -6.09
N PRO A 386 11.34 18.85 -6.59
CA PRO A 386 11.95 17.55 -6.85
C PRO A 386 13.20 17.66 -7.73
N GLY A 387 14.26 16.92 -7.37
CA GLY A 387 15.53 16.92 -8.09
C GLY A 387 16.48 18.08 -7.76
N VAL A 388 16.10 19.02 -6.86
CA VAL A 388 16.98 20.08 -6.34
C VAL A 388 17.22 19.85 -4.85
N THR A 389 18.48 19.81 -4.41
CA THR A 389 18.80 19.47 -3.00
C THR A 389 18.74 20.70 -2.08
N ALA A 390 18.61 20.48 -0.77
CA ALA A 390 18.58 21.55 0.23
C ALA A 390 19.86 22.41 0.14
N GLY A 391 19.68 23.74 0.24
CA GLY A 391 20.77 24.70 0.09
C GLY A 391 21.14 25.06 -1.36
N GLN A 392 20.59 24.38 -2.37
CA GLN A 392 20.79 24.71 -3.78
C GLN A 392 19.71 25.65 -4.32
N LEU A 393 20.14 26.58 -5.17
CA LEU A 393 19.30 27.47 -5.96
C LEU A 393 19.55 27.23 -7.45
N MET A 394 18.52 26.80 -8.16
CA MET A 394 18.49 26.77 -9.63
C MET A 394 17.94 28.10 -10.13
N GLU A 395 18.81 28.95 -10.68
CA GLU A 395 18.44 30.23 -11.28
C GLU A 395 18.18 30.05 -12.77
N VAL A 396 16.93 30.26 -13.18
CA VAL A 396 16.48 30.14 -14.56
C VAL A 396 16.28 31.54 -15.14
N THR A 397 17.15 31.92 -16.06
CA THR A 397 17.05 33.16 -16.83
C THR A 397 16.44 32.87 -18.21
N LEU A 398 16.08 33.92 -18.94
CA LEU A 398 15.62 33.76 -20.33
C LEU A 398 16.73 33.24 -21.27
N SER A 399 18.00 33.28 -20.85
CA SER A 399 19.17 32.85 -21.63
C SER A 399 19.77 31.52 -21.18
N GLY A 400 19.37 30.95 -20.04
CA GLY A 400 19.89 29.67 -19.56
C GLY A 400 19.60 29.39 -18.09
N VAL A 401 20.31 28.40 -17.53
CA VAL A 401 20.19 27.97 -16.14
C VAL A 401 21.55 28.06 -15.44
N ASN A 402 21.59 28.64 -14.25
CA ASN A 402 22.75 28.71 -13.38
C ASN A 402 22.46 28.06 -12.02
N MET A 403 23.47 27.45 -11.41
CA MET A 403 23.36 26.88 -10.06
C MET A 403 24.09 27.77 -9.05
N ALA A 404 23.42 28.08 -7.95
CA ALA A 404 23.94 28.89 -6.84
C ALA A 404 23.57 28.25 -5.49
N SER A 405 24.05 28.85 -4.40
CA SER A 405 23.66 28.46 -3.03
C SER A 405 22.64 29.43 -2.45
N ILE A 406 21.76 28.92 -1.58
CA ILE A 406 20.76 29.72 -0.88
C ILE A 406 20.54 29.17 0.53
N SER A 407 20.27 30.06 1.49
CA SER A 407 19.94 29.68 2.86
C SER A 407 18.50 29.16 2.96
N SER A 408 18.25 27.91 2.56
CA SER A 408 16.94 27.26 2.60
C SER A 408 17.05 25.80 3.03
N ALA A 409 16.07 25.32 3.82
CA ALA A 409 15.96 23.92 4.24
C ALA A 409 15.51 22.98 3.10
N THR A 410 15.11 23.52 1.96
CA THR A 410 14.66 22.77 0.77
C THR A 410 15.35 23.29 -0.48
N GLY A 411 15.41 22.50 -1.55
CA GLY A 411 15.90 22.96 -2.85
C GLY A 411 14.97 23.99 -3.49
N VAL A 412 15.56 24.99 -4.14
CA VAL A 412 14.84 26.17 -4.65
C VAL A 412 15.10 26.34 -6.15
N ALA A 413 14.08 26.67 -6.92
CA ALA A 413 14.21 27.13 -8.30
C ALA A 413 13.60 28.53 -8.43
N SER A 414 14.34 29.49 -8.98
CA SER A 414 13.87 30.86 -9.25
C SER A 414 13.89 31.10 -10.74
N ILE A 415 12.75 31.46 -11.31
CA ILE A 415 12.53 31.64 -12.74
C ILE A 415 12.15 33.09 -13.00
N VAL A 416 12.93 33.78 -13.84
CA VAL A 416 12.69 35.20 -14.14
C VAL A 416 11.51 35.38 -15.10
N PHE A 417 10.73 36.43 -14.91
CA PHE A 417 9.78 36.92 -15.92
C PHE A 417 10.48 37.83 -16.94
N ASP A 418 9.72 38.39 -17.88
CA ASP A 418 10.27 39.41 -18.78
C ASP A 418 10.84 40.64 -18.04
N GLY A 419 11.77 41.32 -18.71
CA GLY A 419 12.38 42.56 -18.25
C GLY A 419 11.37 43.69 -18.02
N MET A 420 11.73 44.73 -17.24
CA MET A 420 10.84 45.89 -17.05
C MET A 420 10.71 46.75 -18.30
N ASP A 421 11.63 46.62 -19.26
CA ASP A 421 11.65 47.32 -20.54
C ASP A 421 10.41 47.00 -21.39
N VAL A 422 9.80 45.82 -21.21
CA VAL A 422 8.57 45.42 -21.91
C VAL A 422 7.31 45.51 -21.06
N TRP A 423 7.39 46.04 -19.84
CA TRP A 423 6.20 46.23 -19.00
C TRP A 423 5.20 47.19 -19.69
N PRO A 424 3.88 46.90 -19.68
CA PRO A 424 3.16 45.84 -18.95
C PRO A 424 2.93 44.53 -19.75
N GLU A 425 3.64 44.29 -20.86
CA GLU A 425 3.51 43.10 -21.71
C GLU A 425 4.38 41.92 -21.24
N ILE A 426 4.47 41.71 -19.92
CA ILE A 426 5.23 40.61 -19.32
C ILE A 426 4.51 39.30 -19.58
N ARG A 427 5.12 38.39 -20.34
CA ARG A 427 4.50 37.11 -20.70
C ARG A 427 4.60 36.08 -19.58
N SER A 428 3.64 35.15 -19.54
CA SER A 428 3.64 34.02 -18.61
C SER A 428 4.82 33.06 -18.85
N ILE A 429 5.13 32.26 -17.83
CA ILE A 429 5.93 31.04 -17.99
C ILE A 429 5.03 29.82 -17.83
N ILE A 430 5.48 28.66 -18.29
CA ILE A 430 4.75 27.41 -18.19
C ILE A 430 5.49 26.51 -17.20
N ILE A 431 4.77 25.98 -16.20
CA ILE A 431 5.25 24.85 -15.41
C ILE A 431 4.64 23.59 -16.02
N LYS A 432 5.47 22.59 -16.31
CA LYS A 432 5.09 21.30 -16.84
C LYS A 432 5.51 20.20 -15.87
N LEU A 433 4.58 19.34 -15.48
CA LEU A 433 4.86 18.11 -14.73
C LEU A 433 4.97 16.95 -15.73
N ALA A 434 6.03 16.15 -15.60
CA ALA A 434 6.25 14.95 -16.39
C ALA A 434 6.90 13.83 -15.55
N GLU A 435 6.87 12.60 -16.07
CA GLU A 435 7.58 11.47 -15.47
C GLU A 435 9.10 11.65 -15.52
N GLY A 436 9.80 11.36 -14.42
CA GLY A 436 11.26 11.23 -14.38
C GLY A 436 11.85 11.37 -12.98
N THR A 437 13.16 11.14 -12.84
CA THR A 437 13.89 11.18 -11.55
C THR A 437 14.96 12.28 -11.49
N GLY A 438 15.14 13.05 -12.57
CA GLY A 438 16.18 14.06 -12.70
C GLY A 438 15.82 15.45 -12.13
N ALA A 439 16.78 16.37 -12.21
CA ALA A 439 16.55 17.78 -11.92
C ALA A 439 15.58 18.43 -12.94
N PRO A 440 14.91 19.53 -12.58
CA PRO A 440 14.05 20.26 -13.51
C PRO A 440 14.83 20.76 -14.73
N THR A 441 14.17 20.81 -15.88
CA THR A 441 14.77 21.30 -17.14
C THR A 441 14.04 22.53 -17.66
N TRP A 442 14.78 23.45 -18.28
CA TRP A 442 14.25 24.69 -18.82
C TRP A 442 14.31 24.69 -20.35
N ASP A 443 13.16 24.98 -20.98
CA ASP A 443 13.04 25.27 -22.40
C ASP A 443 12.79 26.78 -22.57
N ALA A 444 13.81 27.51 -22.99
CA ALA A 444 13.75 28.96 -23.19
C ALA A 444 12.84 29.38 -24.35
N ALA A 445 12.70 28.55 -25.39
CA ALA A 445 11.88 28.86 -26.56
C ALA A 445 10.39 28.75 -26.23
N GLN A 446 10.01 27.71 -25.48
CA GLN A 446 8.63 27.50 -25.01
C GLN A 446 8.30 28.24 -23.70
N ARG A 447 9.33 28.75 -22.99
CA ARG A 447 9.23 29.30 -21.63
C ARG A 447 8.70 28.29 -20.62
N THR A 448 9.14 27.05 -20.74
CA THR A 448 8.60 25.92 -19.99
C THR A 448 9.64 25.37 -19.04
N LEU A 449 9.33 25.36 -17.75
CA LEU A 449 10.06 24.60 -16.74
C LEU A 449 9.40 23.22 -16.59
N THR A 450 10.12 22.17 -16.93
CA THR A 450 9.66 20.79 -16.73
C THR A 450 10.16 20.26 -15.40
N ILE A 451 9.25 19.95 -14.50
CA ILE A 451 9.50 19.30 -13.22
C ILE A 451 9.25 17.80 -13.41
N LEU A 452 10.23 16.99 -13.04
CA LEU A 452 10.18 15.54 -13.16
C LEU A 452 9.77 14.92 -11.82
N LEU A 453 8.80 14.00 -11.86
CA LEU A 453 8.33 13.29 -10.67
C LEU A 453 8.33 11.77 -10.91
N PRO A 454 8.97 10.96 -10.04
CA PRO A 454 8.98 9.51 -10.18
C PRO A 454 7.60 8.89 -9.99
N LYS A 455 7.37 7.70 -10.53
CA LYS A 455 6.10 6.98 -10.39
C LYS A 455 5.76 6.74 -8.91
N GLY A 456 4.52 7.05 -8.54
CA GLY A 456 4.04 6.88 -7.16
C GLY A 456 4.49 7.96 -6.17
N GLU A 457 5.26 8.95 -6.63
CA GLU A 457 5.68 10.06 -5.79
C GLU A 457 4.62 11.16 -5.70
N GLN A 458 4.68 11.91 -4.60
CA GLN A 458 4.00 13.19 -4.50
C GLN A 458 4.95 14.22 -3.91
N ALA A 459 4.82 15.47 -4.34
CA ALA A 459 5.61 16.58 -3.84
C ALA A 459 4.73 17.80 -3.57
N TRP A 460 5.10 18.58 -2.56
CA TRP A 460 4.44 19.85 -2.24
C TRP A 460 5.45 20.96 -2.43
N ILE A 461 5.22 21.78 -3.44
CA ILE A 461 6.11 22.90 -3.80
C ILE A 461 5.45 24.19 -3.31
N LEU A 462 6.18 24.99 -2.54
CA LEU A 462 5.76 26.35 -2.23
C LEU A 462 6.15 27.27 -3.39
N PHE A 463 5.21 28.04 -3.93
CA PHE A 463 5.47 29.02 -4.97
C PHE A 463 5.14 30.45 -4.52
N SER A 464 6.02 31.38 -4.85
CA SER A 464 5.94 32.81 -4.47
C SER A 464 6.58 33.70 -5.52
N SER A 465 6.49 35.02 -5.35
CA SER A 465 7.15 35.98 -6.25
C SER A 465 8.61 36.19 -5.85
N SER A 466 9.49 36.26 -6.84
CA SER A 466 10.89 36.67 -6.68
C SER A 466 11.03 38.17 -6.96
N LEU A 467 11.90 38.87 -6.21
CA LEU A 467 12.12 40.31 -6.38
C LEU A 467 13.13 40.66 -7.47
N GLY A 468 13.86 39.70 -8.04
CA GLY A 468 14.87 40.01 -9.06
C GLY A 468 15.51 38.78 -9.70
N GLU A 469 16.12 39.00 -10.86
CA GLU A 469 16.92 38.00 -11.57
C GLU A 469 18.23 37.72 -10.84
N LYS A 470 18.97 38.79 -10.50
CA LYS A 470 20.21 38.72 -9.74
C LYS A 470 19.98 39.18 -8.30
N GLN A 471 20.88 38.76 -7.42
CA GLN A 471 20.80 39.13 -6.00
C GLN A 471 20.82 40.64 -5.80
N ALA A 472 21.66 41.36 -6.54
CA ALA A 472 21.74 42.82 -6.48
C ALA A 472 20.41 43.51 -6.85
N ASP A 473 19.73 43.02 -7.90
CA ASP A 473 18.43 43.56 -8.33
C ASP A 473 17.35 43.30 -7.28
N ALA A 474 17.35 42.09 -6.72
CA ALA A 474 16.43 41.69 -5.66
C ALA A 474 16.64 42.54 -4.39
N ASP A 475 17.89 42.88 -4.04
CA ASP A 475 18.22 43.70 -2.87
C ASP A 475 17.81 45.17 -3.03
N ILE A 476 17.91 45.70 -4.26
CA ILE A 476 17.39 47.03 -4.65
C ILE A 476 15.87 47.05 -4.50
N ASN A 477 15.17 46.06 -5.06
CA ASN A 477 13.71 45.98 -4.97
C ASN A 477 13.24 45.76 -3.53
N LEU A 478 13.95 44.94 -2.75
CA LEU A 478 13.68 44.76 -1.33
C LEU A 478 13.86 46.07 -0.54
N SER A 479 14.73 46.99 -0.99
CA SER A 479 14.91 48.30 -0.34
C SER A 479 13.71 49.24 -0.47
N LEU A 480 12.80 48.95 -1.41
CA LEU A 480 11.54 49.67 -1.56
C LEU A 480 10.45 49.15 -0.62
N LEU A 481 10.67 48.02 0.06
CA LEU A 481 9.75 47.43 1.02
C LEU A 481 10.10 47.81 2.46
N GLY A 482 9.12 48.30 3.22
CA GLY A 482 9.29 48.70 4.62
C GLY A 482 9.72 47.55 5.53
N HIS A 483 9.28 46.33 5.21
CA HIS A 483 9.64 45.11 5.95
C HIS A 483 11.14 44.83 6.00
N LYS A 484 11.93 45.35 5.03
CA LYS A 484 13.40 45.25 5.06
C LYS A 484 13.96 45.83 6.35
N GLY A 485 13.53 47.03 6.73
CA GLY A 485 13.98 47.70 7.94
C GLY A 485 13.58 46.96 9.21
N THR A 486 12.36 46.42 9.24
CA THR A 486 11.87 45.59 10.35
C THR A 486 12.70 44.32 10.54
N LEU A 487 12.99 43.60 9.45
CA LEU A 487 13.81 42.39 9.49
C LEU A 487 15.27 42.68 9.88
N GLN A 488 15.82 43.81 9.42
CA GLN A 488 17.16 44.25 9.82
C GLN A 488 17.21 44.58 11.32
N ALA A 489 16.23 45.33 11.83
CA ALA A 489 16.14 45.65 13.26
C ALA A 489 15.95 44.41 14.14
N ALA A 490 15.34 43.35 13.59
CA ALA A 490 15.20 42.06 14.25
C ALA A 490 16.49 41.19 14.25
N GLY A 491 17.57 41.64 13.60
CA GLY A 491 18.86 40.93 13.59
C GLY A 491 18.90 39.68 12.70
N ILE A 492 18.10 39.63 11.63
CA ILE A 492 18.09 38.50 10.68
C ILE A 492 19.45 38.37 9.96
N ALA A 493 19.99 37.15 9.90
CA ALA A 493 21.25 36.86 9.25
C ALA A 493 21.24 37.20 7.74
N ALA A 494 22.40 37.60 7.21
CA ALA A 494 22.53 38.03 5.80
C ALA A 494 22.03 36.99 4.78
N GLY A 495 22.33 35.70 5.00
CA GLY A 495 21.86 34.62 4.12
C GLY A 495 20.33 34.46 4.12
N ALA A 496 19.68 34.62 5.28
CA ALA A 496 18.21 34.59 5.38
C ALA A 496 17.58 35.84 4.75
N MET A 497 18.26 36.99 4.81
CA MET A 497 17.85 38.20 4.11
C MET A 497 17.92 38.06 2.59
N ALA A 498 18.98 37.42 2.09
CA ALA A 498 19.12 37.09 0.66
C ALA A 498 18.05 36.07 0.22
N ALA A 499 17.75 35.07 1.05
CA ALA A 499 16.64 34.15 0.80
C ALA A 499 15.27 34.88 0.76
N ALA A 500 15.06 35.87 1.64
CA ALA A 500 13.85 36.69 1.65
C ALA A 500 13.68 37.51 0.36
N SER A 501 14.77 38.07 -0.19
CA SER A 501 14.72 38.78 -1.48
C SER A 501 14.44 37.83 -2.67
N ARG A 502 14.72 36.53 -2.50
CA ARG A 502 14.39 35.48 -3.48
C ARG A 502 13.01 34.87 -3.27
N GLY A 503 12.14 35.49 -2.49
CA GLY A 503 10.75 35.05 -2.38
C GLY A 503 10.46 34.06 -1.24
N LEU A 504 11.45 33.77 -0.37
CA LEU A 504 11.32 32.76 0.70
C LEU A 504 10.86 33.37 2.04
N ASN A 505 10.23 34.55 2.03
CA ASN A 505 9.72 35.20 3.24
C ASN A 505 8.26 35.60 3.11
N TRP A 506 7.42 35.09 4.01
CA TRP A 506 5.98 35.29 3.99
C TRP A 506 5.53 36.76 4.12
N LEU A 507 6.25 37.61 4.87
CA LEU A 507 5.88 39.03 5.06
C LEU A 507 6.11 39.86 3.80
N ILE A 508 7.02 39.42 2.95
CA ILE A 508 7.41 40.11 1.72
C ILE A 508 6.64 39.52 0.53
N THR A 509 6.68 38.21 0.38
CA THR A 509 6.12 37.45 -0.74
C THR A 509 5.41 36.20 -0.19
N PRO A 510 4.16 36.32 0.29
CA PRO A 510 3.39 35.17 0.73
C PRO A 510 3.34 34.11 -0.37
N GLY A 511 3.58 32.86 0.01
CA GLY A 511 3.60 31.72 -0.91
C GLY A 511 2.31 30.92 -0.88
N ARG A 512 2.05 30.17 -1.95
CA ARG A 512 0.96 29.19 -2.06
C ARG A 512 1.53 27.82 -2.38
N THR A 513 0.78 26.75 -2.16
CA THR A 513 1.28 25.38 -2.36
C THR A 513 0.75 24.79 -3.65
N LEU A 514 1.67 24.26 -4.46
CA LEU A 514 1.40 23.46 -5.65
C LEU A 514 1.65 21.98 -5.31
N HIS A 515 0.61 21.15 -5.39
CA HIS A 515 0.68 19.72 -5.13
C HIS A 515 0.92 18.96 -6.43
N LEU A 516 2.02 18.22 -6.50
CA LEU A 516 2.38 17.37 -7.63
C LEU A 516 2.10 15.91 -7.28
N VAL A 517 1.46 15.17 -8.18
CA VAL A 517 1.13 13.76 -7.99
C VAL A 517 1.49 12.97 -9.23
N HIS A 518 2.26 11.89 -9.06
CA HIS A 518 2.42 10.87 -10.09
C HIS A 518 1.61 9.63 -9.70
N ALA A 519 0.37 9.59 -10.19
CA ALA A 519 -0.57 8.52 -9.91
C ALA A 519 -0.24 7.25 -10.71
N THR A 520 -0.32 6.09 -10.07
CA THR A 520 -0.15 4.78 -10.72
C THR A 520 -1.45 4.00 -10.65
N GLN A 521 -1.84 3.38 -11.76
CA GLN A 521 -3.07 2.60 -11.85
C GLN A 521 -3.05 1.40 -10.90
N LYS A 522 -1.97 0.63 -10.90
CA LYS A 522 -1.71 -0.50 -9.99
C LYS A 522 -0.41 -0.24 -9.20
N PRO A 523 -0.24 -0.84 -8.01
CA PRO A 523 1.04 -0.84 -7.32
C PRO A 523 2.19 -1.28 -8.25
N LEU A 524 3.34 -0.60 -8.20
CA LEU A 524 4.43 -0.84 -9.15
C LEU A 524 5.09 -2.21 -9.01
N LYS A 525 5.07 -2.79 -7.81
CA LYS A 525 5.60 -4.13 -7.53
C LYS A 525 4.51 -5.02 -6.94
N LYS A 526 4.55 -6.31 -7.27
CA LYS A 526 3.75 -7.33 -6.61
C LYS A 526 4.11 -7.40 -5.13
N PRO A 527 3.11 -7.49 -4.24
CA PRO A 527 3.41 -7.84 -2.87
C PRO A 527 3.87 -9.30 -2.80
N GLU A 528 4.75 -9.62 -1.85
CA GLU A 528 5.26 -10.98 -1.68
C GLU A 528 5.40 -11.33 -0.20
N VAL A 529 4.84 -12.47 0.20
CA VAL A 529 5.10 -13.05 1.52
C VAL A 529 6.37 -13.88 1.46
N LYS A 530 7.48 -13.36 1.98
CA LYS A 530 8.77 -14.07 2.01
C LYS A 530 8.86 -15.04 3.18
N ALA A 531 8.35 -14.63 4.34
CA ALA A 531 8.37 -15.44 5.55
C ALA A 531 7.06 -15.30 6.32
N ALA A 532 6.56 -16.45 6.74
CA ALA A 532 5.40 -16.61 7.58
C ALA A 532 5.54 -17.94 8.35
N LYS A 533 4.89 -18.03 9.51
CA LYS A 533 4.88 -19.24 10.35
C LYS A 533 3.55 -19.36 11.09
N VAL A 534 3.23 -20.57 11.52
CA VAL A 534 2.21 -20.78 12.55
C VAL A 534 2.88 -20.45 13.89
N ALA A 535 2.45 -19.37 14.54
CA ALA A 535 3.04 -18.88 15.79
C ALA A 535 2.49 -19.60 17.01
N LEU A 536 1.17 -19.88 17.02
CA LEU A 536 0.51 -20.58 18.11
C LEU A 536 -0.58 -21.50 17.56
N ARG A 537 -0.63 -22.71 18.10
CA ARG A 537 -1.69 -23.68 17.87
C ARG A 537 -1.73 -24.66 19.03
N ASP A 538 -2.90 -24.82 19.64
CA ASP A 538 -3.07 -25.63 20.85
C ASP A 538 -3.76 -26.96 20.54
N PHE A 539 -3.54 -27.97 21.39
CA PHE A 539 -4.23 -29.25 21.28
C PHE A 539 -5.75 -29.08 21.38
N GLY A 540 -6.49 -29.63 20.42
CA GLY A 540 -7.94 -29.50 20.28
C GLY A 540 -8.44 -28.15 19.78
N SER A 541 -7.58 -27.17 19.47
CA SER A 541 -8.02 -25.87 18.96
C SER A 541 -8.53 -25.97 17.52
N THR A 542 -9.53 -25.16 17.19
CA THR A 542 -10.07 -25.00 15.82
C THR A 542 -9.49 -23.80 15.09
N ASN A 543 -8.57 -23.07 15.72
CA ASN A 543 -7.87 -21.91 15.18
C ASN A 543 -6.34 -22.07 15.23
N ALA A 544 -5.66 -21.23 14.47
CA ALA A 544 -4.21 -21.03 14.56
C ALA A 544 -3.89 -19.53 14.50
N THR A 545 -2.89 -19.12 15.28
CA THR A 545 -2.28 -17.80 15.10
C THR A 545 -1.19 -17.90 14.06
N ILE A 546 -1.34 -17.12 13.00
CA ILE A 546 -0.41 -17.05 11.87
C ILE A 546 0.33 -15.73 11.99
N ASP A 547 1.65 -15.82 12.06
CA ASP A 547 2.56 -14.69 12.07
C ASP A 547 3.18 -14.55 10.67
N ILE A 548 2.73 -13.55 9.94
CA ILE A 548 3.31 -13.15 8.66
C ILE A 548 4.39 -12.10 8.98
N THR A 549 5.61 -12.58 9.15
CA THR A 549 6.73 -11.75 9.59
C THR A 549 7.26 -10.82 8.48
N GLU A 550 7.17 -11.24 7.21
CA GLU A 550 7.75 -10.48 6.09
C GLU A 550 6.85 -10.47 4.86
N THR A 551 6.02 -9.43 4.74
CA THR A 551 5.32 -9.07 3.50
C THR A 551 6.02 -7.90 2.84
N TYR A 552 6.67 -8.12 1.70
CA TYR A 552 7.31 -7.06 0.91
C TYR A 552 6.27 -6.32 0.07
N VAL A 553 6.36 -5.00 0.04
CA VAL A 553 5.39 -4.12 -0.62
C VAL A 553 6.09 -2.92 -1.24
N HIS A 554 5.47 -2.27 -2.22
CA HIS A 554 5.89 -0.94 -2.67
C HIS A 554 5.04 0.13 -1.97
N GLY A 555 5.49 0.60 -0.80
CA GLY A 555 4.74 1.53 0.06
C GLY A 555 4.24 2.77 -0.68
N ARG A 556 5.09 3.36 -1.53
CA ARG A 556 4.78 4.62 -2.24
C ARG A 556 3.53 4.54 -3.13
N THR A 557 3.18 3.35 -3.60
CA THR A 557 2.05 3.13 -4.52
C THR A 557 0.93 2.29 -3.93
N THR A 558 1.17 1.63 -2.80
CA THR A 558 0.19 0.72 -2.17
C THR A 558 -0.54 1.46 -1.06
N GLN A 559 -1.88 1.40 -1.04
CA GLN A 559 -2.71 1.95 0.06
C GLN A 559 -2.97 0.94 1.15
N LYS A 560 -3.22 -0.30 0.73
CA LYS A 560 -3.59 -1.42 1.60
C LYS A 560 -3.21 -2.74 0.96
N ILE A 561 -3.10 -3.75 1.81
CA ILE A 561 -3.02 -5.16 1.41
C ILE A 561 -4.18 -5.94 2.00
N ASP A 562 -4.83 -6.71 1.15
CA ASP A 562 -5.80 -7.74 1.51
C ASP A 562 -5.09 -9.10 1.45
N MET A 563 -5.02 -9.81 2.57
CA MET A 563 -4.43 -11.15 2.66
C MET A 563 -5.54 -12.20 2.58
N ASN A 564 -5.45 -13.12 1.61
CA ASN A 564 -6.36 -14.23 1.47
C ASN A 564 -5.65 -15.56 1.73
N ALA A 565 -6.33 -16.49 2.41
CA ALA A 565 -5.91 -17.86 2.59
C ALA A 565 -6.59 -18.74 1.52
N GLU A 566 -5.81 -19.46 0.74
CA GLU A 566 -6.28 -20.37 -0.33
C GLU A 566 -5.71 -21.78 -0.08
N TRP A 567 -6.57 -22.82 -0.10
CA TRP A 567 -6.14 -24.21 0.05
C TRP A 567 -7.09 -25.19 -0.64
N LEU A 568 -6.61 -26.40 -0.89
CA LEU A 568 -7.43 -27.54 -1.29
C LEU A 568 -7.76 -28.39 -0.06
N MET A 569 -9.00 -28.85 0.05
CA MET A 569 -9.47 -29.70 1.13
C MET A 569 -10.07 -30.99 0.57
N LYS A 570 -9.49 -32.13 0.96
CA LYS A 570 -10.03 -33.44 0.62
C LYS A 570 -11.19 -33.77 1.54
N GLU A 571 -12.32 -34.12 0.96
CA GLU A 571 -13.51 -34.55 1.69
C GLU A 571 -14.04 -35.87 1.13
N ASP A 572 -14.36 -36.80 2.03
CA ASP A 572 -14.94 -38.09 1.68
C ASP A 572 -16.40 -38.15 2.17
N ASN A 573 -17.31 -37.55 1.41
CA ASN A 573 -18.72 -37.49 1.75
C ASN A 573 -19.44 -38.80 1.36
N LEU A 574 -20.04 -39.49 2.34
CA LEU A 574 -20.75 -40.76 2.14
C LEU A 574 -21.91 -40.68 1.15
N ASN A 575 -22.48 -39.48 0.92
CA ASN A 575 -23.56 -39.29 -0.06
C ASN A 575 -23.05 -39.18 -1.52
N LYS A 576 -21.72 -39.13 -1.72
CA LYS A 576 -21.08 -39.07 -3.04
C LYS A 576 -20.39 -40.40 -3.37
N LYS A 577 -20.14 -40.64 -4.65
CA LYS A 577 -19.53 -41.89 -5.14
C LYS A 577 -18.08 -42.10 -4.71
N GLY A 578 -17.37 -41.05 -4.31
CA GLY A 578 -15.97 -41.10 -3.88
C GLY A 578 -15.51 -39.76 -3.28
N PRO A 579 -14.22 -39.66 -2.91
CA PRO A 579 -13.63 -38.44 -2.36
C PRO A 579 -13.49 -37.34 -3.42
N GLU A 580 -13.50 -36.08 -2.99
CA GLU A 580 -13.32 -34.92 -3.87
C GLU A 580 -12.36 -33.88 -3.26
N ASP A 581 -11.71 -33.12 -4.15
CA ASP A 581 -10.89 -31.97 -3.77
C ASP A 581 -11.74 -30.69 -3.84
N LEU A 582 -11.96 -30.05 -2.69
CA LEU A 582 -12.69 -28.79 -2.60
C LEU A 582 -11.71 -27.61 -2.52
N GLN A 583 -11.81 -26.69 -3.47
CA GLN A 583 -11.11 -25.40 -3.40
C GLN A 583 -11.76 -24.54 -2.33
N GLN A 584 -10.97 -24.20 -1.31
CA GLN A 584 -11.37 -23.35 -0.20
C GLN A 584 -10.62 -22.03 -0.27
N GLN A 585 -11.32 -20.96 0.11
CA GLN A 585 -10.75 -19.64 0.25
C GLN A 585 -11.37 -18.95 1.46
N SER A 586 -10.55 -18.22 2.21
CA SER A 586 -10.98 -17.39 3.32
C SER A 586 -10.23 -16.07 3.31
N TYR A 587 -10.93 -14.99 3.62
CA TYR A 587 -10.30 -13.69 3.86
C TYR A 587 -9.62 -13.71 5.23
N PHE A 588 -8.35 -13.32 5.29
CA PHE A 588 -7.56 -13.39 6.52
C PHE A 588 -7.47 -12.04 7.24
N TYR A 589 -6.93 -11.00 6.57
CA TYR A 589 -6.93 -9.64 7.11
C TYR A 589 -6.73 -8.57 6.03
N GLU A 590 -7.02 -7.32 6.40
CA GLU A 590 -6.60 -6.11 5.69
C GLU A 590 -5.60 -5.33 6.55
N GLN A 591 -4.59 -4.78 5.90
CA GLN A 591 -3.62 -3.88 6.54
C GLN A 591 -3.40 -2.66 5.67
N HIS A 592 -3.64 -1.48 6.25
CA HIS A 592 -3.32 -0.21 5.63
C HIS A 592 -1.81 0.05 5.62
N VAL A 593 -1.33 0.65 4.53
CA VAL A 593 0.07 1.03 4.33
C VAL A 593 0.19 2.55 4.52
N GLU A 594 0.19 2.98 5.78
CA GLU A 594 0.21 4.40 6.16
C GLU A 594 1.52 5.08 5.74
N ASP A 595 2.65 4.48 6.12
CA ASP A 595 3.97 4.96 5.72
C ASP A 595 4.21 4.68 4.24
N ARG A 596 4.53 5.73 3.49
CA ARG A 596 4.81 5.66 2.05
C ARG A 596 6.19 5.08 1.75
N LEU A 597 7.09 5.12 2.72
CA LEU A 597 8.48 4.68 2.55
C LEU A 597 8.69 3.23 2.99
N VAL A 598 7.66 2.60 3.57
CA VAL A 598 7.73 1.21 4.00
C VAL A 598 7.85 0.26 2.81
N ASP A 599 8.77 -0.69 2.94
CA ASP A 599 9.01 -1.77 1.97
C ASP A 599 8.65 -3.15 2.53
N LYS A 600 8.42 -3.24 3.85
CA LYS A 600 8.14 -4.48 4.57
C LYS A 600 7.07 -4.27 5.65
N LEU A 601 6.08 -5.17 5.67
CA LEU A 601 5.03 -5.23 6.67
C LEU A 601 5.08 -6.55 7.42
N SER A 602 4.65 -6.53 8.68
CA SER A 602 4.37 -7.72 9.48
C SER A 602 2.95 -7.65 10.04
N ASN A 603 2.36 -8.82 10.26
CA ASN A 603 1.05 -8.93 10.91
C ASN A 603 0.89 -10.31 11.54
N GLU A 604 0.29 -10.34 12.72
CA GLU A 604 -0.05 -11.56 13.44
C GLU A 604 -1.56 -11.58 13.67
N LYS A 605 -2.22 -12.63 13.18
CA LYS A 605 -3.67 -12.79 13.29
C LYS A 605 -4.04 -14.25 13.54
N THR A 606 -5.10 -14.44 14.31
CA THR A 606 -5.70 -15.75 14.55
C THR A 606 -6.76 -16.02 13.48
N GLN A 607 -6.61 -17.14 12.78
CA GLN A 607 -7.59 -17.64 11.81
C GLN A 607 -8.39 -18.79 12.43
N GLU A 608 -9.71 -18.70 12.31
CA GLU A 608 -10.65 -19.74 12.74
C GLU A 608 -10.99 -20.66 11.55
N PHE A 609 -10.89 -21.98 11.76
CA PHE A 609 -11.18 -22.99 10.75
C PHE A 609 -12.46 -23.80 11.04
N GLY A 610 -12.95 -23.77 12.28
CA GLY A 610 -14.15 -24.53 12.70
C GLY A 610 -13.94 -26.04 12.91
N ASP A 611 -12.73 -26.56 12.66
CA ASP A 611 -12.36 -27.95 12.94
C ASP A 611 -10.87 -28.08 13.32
N THR A 612 -10.47 -29.30 13.67
CA THR A 612 -9.12 -29.62 14.16
C THR A 612 -8.19 -30.19 13.08
N LYS A 613 -8.58 -30.11 11.79
CA LYS A 613 -7.91 -30.82 10.70
C LYS A 613 -6.62 -30.12 10.23
N HIS A 614 -5.68 -30.92 9.73
CA HIS A 614 -4.52 -30.46 8.99
C HIS A 614 -4.92 -29.84 7.64
N ARG A 615 -4.29 -28.71 7.30
CA ARG A 615 -4.43 -28.01 6.01
C ARG A 615 -3.08 -27.50 5.54
N HIS A 616 -2.88 -27.51 4.23
CA HIS A 616 -1.75 -26.83 3.59
C HIS A 616 -2.25 -25.53 2.93
N ILE A 617 -2.10 -24.41 3.63
CA ILE A 617 -2.73 -23.13 3.30
C ILE A 617 -1.72 -22.16 2.69
N THR A 618 -2.06 -21.59 1.54
CA THR A 618 -1.29 -20.51 0.91
C THR A 618 -1.88 -19.16 1.26
N TYR A 619 -1.12 -18.31 1.94
CA TYR A 619 -1.50 -16.93 2.24
C TYR A 619 -1.01 -16.02 1.12
N VAL A 620 -1.94 -15.47 0.34
CA VAL A 620 -1.68 -14.67 -0.85
C VAL A 620 -2.06 -13.19 -0.62
N PRO A 621 -1.10 -12.26 -0.73
CA PRO A 621 -1.38 -10.83 -0.59
C PRO A 621 -1.91 -10.24 -1.89
N THR A 622 -2.86 -9.32 -1.80
CA THR A 622 -3.32 -8.47 -2.91
C THR A 622 -3.15 -7.01 -2.52
N ALA A 623 -2.33 -6.27 -3.27
CA ALA A 623 -2.07 -4.85 -3.01
C ALA A 623 -3.02 -3.97 -3.81
N THR A 624 -3.58 -2.91 -3.20
CA THR A 624 -4.44 -1.92 -3.86
C THR A 624 -3.70 -0.59 -4.04
N THR A 625 -3.85 0.07 -5.20
CA THR A 625 -3.26 1.40 -5.45
C THR A 625 -3.80 2.46 -4.47
N ARG A 626 -2.94 3.42 -4.08
CA ARG A 626 -3.33 4.61 -3.31
C ARG A 626 -3.80 5.79 -4.14
N PHE A 627 -3.91 5.61 -5.45
CA PHE A 627 -4.21 6.70 -6.38
C PHE A 627 -5.59 6.56 -7.03
N ARG A 628 -6.51 5.83 -6.38
CA ARG A 628 -7.84 5.53 -6.92
C ARG A 628 -8.56 6.79 -7.38
N GLU A 629 -8.52 7.86 -6.59
CA GLU A 629 -9.17 9.14 -6.84
C GLU A 629 -8.63 9.91 -8.06
N TYR A 630 -7.45 9.54 -8.56
CA TYR A 630 -6.80 10.18 -9.71
C TYR A 630 -7.09 9.47 -11.02
N LEU A 631 -7.66 8.27 -11.00
CA LEU A 631 -7.90 7.47 -12.21
C LEU A 631 -9.28 7.76 -12.79
N ALA A 632 -9.52 7.42 -14.05
CA ALA A 632 -10.84 7.58 -14.67
C ALA A 632 -11.89 6.64 -14.02
N GLU A 633 -13.17 7.03 -14.06
CA GLU A 633 -14.25 6.23 -13.48
C GLU A 633 -14.35 4.81 -14.08
N SER A 634 -14.09 4.68 -15.40
CA SER A 634 -14.06 3.39 -16.10
C SER A 634 -13.06 2.40 -15.50
N LEU A 635 -11.93 2.89 -14.98
CA LEU A 635 -10.93 2.08 -14.30
C LEU A 635 -11.30 1.84 -12.84
N ARG A 636 -11.86 2.84 -12.15
CA ARG A 636 -12.20 2.73 -10.71
C ARG A 636 -13.34 1.77 -10.38
N LYS A 637 -14.20 1.48 -11.36
CA LYS A 637 -15.38 0.60 -11.19
C LYS A 637 -15.00 -0.85 -10.96
N ASP A 638 -13.92 -1.31 -11.58
CA ASP A 638 -13.44 -2.68 -11.46
C ASP A 638 -12.21 -2.73 -10.54
N PRO A 639 -12.30 -3.35 -9.35
CA PRO A 639 -11.17 -3.51 -8.44
C PRO A 639 -9.96 -4.18 -9.11
N ALA A 640 -10.16 -5.08 -10.08
CA ALA A 640 -9.06 -5.77 -10.76
C ALA A 640 -8.14 -4.81 -11.55
N ASN A 641 -8.64 -3.62 -11.92
CA ASN A 641 -7.84 -2.58 -12.55
C ASN A 641 -6.97 -1.81 -11.55
N LEU A 642 -7.22 -1.92 -10.26
CA LEU A 642 -6.57 -1.16 -9.17
C LEU A 642 -5.68 -2.03 -8.28
N THR A 643 -5.87 -3.34 -8.35
CA THR A 643 -5.17 -4.31 -7.50
C THR A 643 -4.10 -5.07 -8.27
N ARG A 644 -3.10 -5.58 -7.53
CA ARG A 644 -2.11 -6.51 -8.05
C ARG A 644 -1.98 -7.70 -7.09
N LYS A 645 -2.27 -8.91 -7.59
CA LYS A 645 -2.16 -10.17 -6.82
C LYS A 645 -0.68 -10.55 -6.71
N GLY A 646 -0.25 -10.82 -5.49
CA GLY A 646 1.12 -11.10 -5.13
C GLY A 646 1.49 -12.57 -5.12
N ILE A 647 2.70 -12.84 -4.66
CA ILE A 647 3.21 -14.19 -4.43
C ILE A 647 2.96 -14.56 -2.97
N GLY A 648 2.19 -15.62 -2.75
CA GLY A 648 1.87 -16.12 -1.43
C GLY A 648 2.87 -17.14 -0.89
N LYS A 649 2.74 -17.45 0.41
CA LYS A 649 3.54 -18.47 1.09
C LYS A 649 2.63 -19.58 1.62
N ALA A 650 2.95 -20.83 1.30
CA ALA A 650 2.27 -22.00 1.82
C ALA A 650 2.79 -22.38 3.21
N LEU A 651 1.87 -22.71 4.11
CA LEU A 651 2.13 -23.14 5.49
C LEU A 651 1.31 -24.39 5.82
N HIS A 652 1.94 -25.33 6.51
CA HIS A 652 1.24 -26.44 7.15
C HIS A 652 0.58 -25.96 8.44
N VAL A 653 -0.74 -26.01 8.48
CA VAL A 653 -1.53 -25.83 9.69
C VAL A 653 -1.84 -27.22 10.23
N LEU A 654 -1.15 -27.62 11.30
CA LEU A 654 -1.13 -29.00 11.80
C LEU A 654 -2.50 -29.49 12.31
N SER A 655 -2.74 -30.80 12.34
CA SER A 655 -3.90 -31.38 13.03
C SER A 655 -3.75 -31.23 14.56
N THR A 656 -4.80 -30.82 15.25
CA THR A 656 -4.78 -30.62 16.72
C THR A 656 -5.50 -31.73 17.48
N LYS A 657 -6.10 -32.70 16.76
CA LYS A 657 -6.80 -33.87 17.30
C LYS A 657 -6.30 -35.13 16.61
N ARG A 658 -6.32 -36.25 17.36
CA ARG A 658 -6.03 -37.59 16.82
C ARG A 658 -7.03 -37.92 15.70
N PRO A 659 -6.59 -38.58 14.62
CA PRO A 659 -7.48 -39.13 13.61
C PRO A 659 -8.51 -40.09 14.24
N ASP A 660 -9.64 -40.28 13.56
CA ASP A 660 -10.62 -41.31 13.95
C ASP A 660 -10.04 -42.71 13.70
N SER A 661 -10.51 -43.72 14.45
CA SER A 661 -10.03 -45.10 14.31
C SER A 661 -10.25 -45.68 12.91
N VAL A 662 -9.35 -46.58 12.50
CA VAL A 662 -9.51 -47.34 11.26
C VAL A 662 -10.75 -48.20 11.35
N LYS A 663 -11.67 -48.05 10.39
CA LYS A 663 -12.79 -48.98 10.21
C LYS A 663 -12.34 -50.12 9.31
N LEU A 664 -11.64 -51.08 9.90
CA LEU A 664 -11.10 -52.24 9.19
C LEU A 664 -12.23 -53.21 8.81
N LEU A 665 -12.29 -53.62 7.55
CA LEU A 665 -13.21 -54.67 7.08
C LEU A 665 -12.55 -56.05 7.13
N TYR A 666 -11.44 -56.20 6.41
CA TYR A 666 -10.66 -57.44 6.35
C TYR A 666 -9.29 -57.19 5.72
N VAL A 667 -8.37 -58.12 5.96
CA VAL A 667 -7.04 -58.15 5.35
C VAL A 667 -6.89 -59.45 4.59
N ILE A 668 -6.48 -59.38 3.32
CA ILE A 668 -6.25 -60.57 2.48
C ILE A 668 -4.76 -60.70 2.13
N PRO A 669 -4.21 -61.92 2.16
CA PRO A 669 -2.91 -62.20 1.54
C PRO A 669 -2.93 -61.84 0.06
N SER A 670 -1.91 -61.14 -0.38
CA SER A 670 -1.65 -60.85 -1.78
C SER A 670 -0.23 -61.30 -2.15
N PHE A 671 -0.01 -61.51 -3.43
CA PHE A 671 1.30 -61.83 -3.97
C PHE A 671 1.37 -61.27 -5.39
N THR A 672 2.58 -61.02 -5.85
CA THR A 672 2.83 -60.42 -7.15
C THR A 672 3.77 -61.32 -7.94
N TRP A 673 3.49 -61.51 -9.22
CA TRP A 673 4.45 -62.11 -10.15
C TRP A 673 5.39 -61.02 -10.65
N VAL A 674 6.70 -61.25 -10.57
CA VAL A 674 7.72 -60.23 -10.89
C VAL A 674 7.87 -60.03 -12.39
N GLU A 675 7.70 -61.10 -13.17
CA GLU A 675 7.86 -61.07 -14.61
C GLU A 675 6.60 -60.51 -15.29
N GLU A 676 6.75 -59.44 -16.10
CA GLU A 676 5.65 -58.83 -16.87
C GLU A 676 5.02 -59.81 -17.88
N GLU A 677 5.84 -60.70 -18.48
CA GLU A 677 5.40 -61.85 -19.27
C GLU A 677 6.38 -63.02 -19.07
N LYS A 678 5.85 -64.20 -18.72
CA LYS A 678 6.65 -65.43 -18.55
C LYS A 678 7.04 -65.95 -19.93
N LYS A 679 8.25 -65.64 -20.42
CA LYS A 679 8.72 -66.03 -21.76
C LYS A 679 9.88 -67.01 -21.70
N LEU A 680 9.95 -67.89 -22.71
CA LEU A 680 11.12 -68.73 -22.95
C LEU A 680 12.28 -67.86 -23.50
N VAL A 681 13.36 -67.74 -22.75
CA VAL A 681 14.58 -67.03 -23.16
C VAL A 681 15.70 -68.04 -23.36
N GLY A 682 16.11 -68.22 -24.62
CA GLY A 682 17.02 -69.30 -25.01
C GLY A 682 16.35 -70.66 -24.84
N ASN A 683 16.74 -71.40 -23.81
CA ASN A 683 16.16 -72.70 -23.44
C ASN A 683 15.47 -72.68 -22.06
N SER A 684 15.37 -71.53 -21.38
CA SER A 684 14.85 -71.46 -20.02
C SER A 684 13.74 -70.42 -19.88
N VAL A 685 12.74 -70.75 -19.07
CA VAL A 685 11.69 -69.83 -18.63
C VAL A 685 11.73 -69.77 -17.11
N THR A 686 11.70 -68.56 -16.54
CA THR A 686 11.71 -68.33 -15.10
C THR A 686 10.48 -67.53 -14.70
N SER A 687 9.92 -67.87 -13.55
CA SER A 687 8.74 -67.26 -12.96
C SER A 687 8.96 -67.09 -11.47
N THR A 688 8.78 -65.88 -10.96
CA THR A 688 9.08 -65.49 -9.59
C THR A 688 7.82 -64.88 -8.99
N ARG A 689 7.20 -65.59 -8.05
CA ARG A 689 6.18 -65.05 -7.16
C ARG A 689 6.84 -64.40 -5.96
N LYS A 690 6.67 -63.09 -5.83
CA LYS A 690 6.94 -62.36 -4.59
C LYS A 690 5.75 -62.46 -3.67
N GLY A 691 5.97 -63.10 -2.53
CA GLY A 691 5.01 -63.23 -1.45
C GLY A 691 5.08 -62.03 -0.50
N GLY A 692 4.61 -62.20 0.74
CA GLY A 692 4.68 -61.16 1.76
C GLY A 692 3.69 -59.98 1.59
N GLY A 693 2.88 -59.99 0.53
CA GLY A 693 1.87 -58.96 0.29
C GLY A 693 0.63 -59.13 1.15
N LEU A 694 0.07 -58.01 1.60
CA LEU A 694 -1.23 -57.91 2.24
C LEU A 694 -2.02 -56.76 1.62
N ARG A 695 -3.29 -56.99 1.31
CA ARG A 695 -4.25 -55.92 0.97
C ARG A 695 -5.22 -55.71 2.13
N ILE A 696 -5.25 -54.48 2.63
CA ILE A 696 -6.06 -54.04 3.75
C ILE A 696 -7.27 -53.29 3.20
N TRP A 697 -8.49 -53.73 3.50
CA TRP A 697 -9.73 -53.05 3.09
C TRP A 697 -10.38 -52.29 4.25
N MET A 698 -10.80 -51.06 4.01
CA MET A 698 -11.29 -50.12 5.02
C MET A 698 -12.57 -49.40 4.55
N GLU A 699 -13.47 -49.14 5.49
CA GLU A 699 -14.69 -48.38 5.23
C GLU A 699 -14.45 -46.87 5.10
N ARG A 700 -15.34 -46.22 4.35
CA ARG A 700 -15.50 -44.76 4.32
C ARG A 700 -16.15 -44.24 5.63
N PRO A 701 -16.00 -42.96 5.99
CA PRO A 701 -15.26 -41.91 5.28
C PRO A 701 -13.78 -41.79 5.71
N TRP A 702 -12.96 -41.15 4.88
CA TRP A 702 -11.56 -40.82 5.16
C TRP A 702 -11.31 -39.31 5.40
N TYR A 703 -10.08 -38.93 5.79
CA TYR A 703 -9.64 -37.56 6.07
C TYR A 703 -10.28 -36.93 7.33
N SER A 704 -10.35 -37.71 8.41
CA SER A 704 -10.84 -37.26 9.72
C SER A 704 -9.97 -36.16 10.36
N SER A 705 -8.66 -36.24 10.13
CA SER A 705 -7.62 -35.32 10.59
C SER A 705 -7.11 -34.38 9.49
N GLY A 706 -7.72 -34.40 8.31
CA GLY A 706 -7.36 -33.53 7.18
C GLY A 706 -6.57 -34.22 6.06
N ASN A 707 -6.05 -33.42 5.13
CA ASN A 707 -5.31 -33.91 3.96
C ASN A 707 -4.06 -34.68 4.39
N GLU A 708 -3.60 -35.59 3.52
CA GLU A 708 -2.43 -36.44 3.76
C GLU A 708 -2.61 -37.45 4.91
N GLU A 709 -3.86 -37.74 5.35
CA GLU A 709 -4.14 -38.83 6.29
C GLU A 709 -3.83 -40.20 5.67
N MET A 710 -3.03 -41.01 6.37
CA MET A 710 -2.48 -42.29 5.94
C MET A 710 -2.98 -43.44 6.82
N VAL A 711 -2.75 -44.68 6.38
CA VAL A 711 -2.91 -45.89 7.20
C VAL A 711 -1.55 -46.24 7.78
N GLY A 712 -1.45 -46.37 9.10
CA GLY A 712 -0.23 -46.71 9.81
C GLY A 712 -0.28 -48.12 10.42
N ILE A 713 0.84 -48.82 10.38
CA ILE A 713 1.09 -50.08 11.07
C ILE A 713 2.00 -49.79 12.27
N ILE A 714 1.57 -50.13 13.48
CA ILE A 714 2.32 -49.88 14.71
C ILE A 714 3.32 -51.01 14.96
N LEU A 715 4.57 -50.63 15.20
CA LEU A 715 5.67 -51.50 15.60
C LEU A 715 6.15 -51.14 17.02
N TYR A 716 6.46 -52.18 17.80
CA TYR A 716 7.05 -52.01 19.12
C TYR A 716 8.58 -51.95 19.02
N THR A 717 9.17 -50.89 19.58
CA THR A 717 10.64 -50.67 19.56
C THR A 717 11.24 -50.54 20.96
N GLY A 718 10.44 -50.66 22.02
CA GLY A 718 10.86 -50.46 23.42
C GLY A 718 11.30 -49.02 23.73
N GLN A 719 10.99 -48.07 22.85
CA GLN A 719 11.34 -46.68 23.05
C GLN A 719 10.46 -46.06 24.13
N LYS A 720 11.07 -45.21 24.97
CA LYS A 720 10.35 -44.39 25.95
C LYS A 720 10.66 -42.93 25.72
N TYR A 721 9.68 -42.09 26.01
CA TYR A 721 9.83 -40.64 26.00
C TYR A 721 10.88 -40.23 27.03
N LYS A 722 11.81 -39.37 26.60
CA LYS A 722 12.82 -38.75 27.47
C LYS A 722 12.65 -37.24 27.39
N PRO A 723 12.23 -36.57 28.48
CA PRO A 723 12.18 -35.12 28.50
C PRO A 723 13.59 -34.55 28.31
N GLY A 724 13.80 -33.76 27.25
CA GLY A 724 14.93 -32.83 27.19
C GLY A 724 16.26 -33.29 26.56
N SER A 725 16.28 -34.12 25.51
CA SER A 725 17.52 -34.33 24.73
C SER A 725 17.36 -34.07 23.22
N GLY A 726 17.58 -32.82 22.80
CA GLY A 726 18.10 -32.51 21.46
C GLY A 726 17.35 -31.48 20.62
N GLY A 727 17.84 -30.23 20.63
CA GLY A 727 17.87 -29.38 19.43
C GLY A 727 16.65 -28.50 19.15
N GLY A 728 16.60 -27.32 19.77
CA GLY A 728 15.80 -26.21 19.27
C GLY A 728 16.27 -25.78 17.88
N GLY A 729 15.62 -26.33 16.85
CA GLY A 729 15.65 -25.85 15.49
C GLY A 729 14.22 -25.88 15.00
N GLY A 730 13.64 -24.72 14.69
CA GLY A 730 12.32 -24.66 14.07
C GLY A 730 12.30 -25.63 12.88
N LYS A 731 11.29 -26.50 12.81
CA LYS A 731 11.01 -27.33 11.64
C LYS A 731 10.63 -26.38 10.50
N ASP A 732 11.64 -25.75 9.88
CA ASP A 732 11.53 -25.17 8.55
C ASP A 732 11.24 -26.34 7.61
N PHE A 733 9.96 -26.51 7.28
CA PHE A 733 9.48 -27.41 6.24
C PHE A 733 9.95 -26.89 4.86
N LYS A 734 11.26 -26.97 4.61
CA LYS A 734 11.81 -26.91 3.26
C LYS A 734 12.06 -28.34 2.83
N GLY A 735 11.33 -28.75 1.79
CA GLY A 735 11.53 -30.01 1.10
C GLY A 735 13.01 -30.23 0.79
N ASN A 736 13.58 -31.22 1.47
CA ASN A 736 14.62 -32.13 0.99
C ASN A 736 14.86 -33.15 2.11
N PHE A 737 13.92 -34.11 2.22
CA PHE A 737 14.11 -35.29 3.04
C PHE A 737 14.99 -36.30 2.28
N TYR A 738 16.26 -35.95 2.11
CA TYR A 738 17.33 -36.92 1.87
C TYR A 738 18.50 -36.56 2.79
N SER A 739 18.78 -37.46 3.73
CA SER A 739 20.01 -37.59 4.52
C SER A 739 20.35 -36.54 5.58
N LYS A 740 20.26 -36.95 6.86
CA LYS A 740 21.16 -36.68 8.00
C LYS A 740 20.43 -37.13 9.29
N GLY A 741 20.80 -38.16 10.02
CA GLY A 741 21.89 -39.12 9.96
C GLY A 741 21.97 -39.80 11.33
N LEU A 742 21.53 -41.06 11.42
CA LEU A 742 22.41 -42.07 12.03
C LEU A 742 23.23 -42.60 10.85
N GLY A 743 24.55 -42.44 10.92
CA GLY A 743 25.45 -42.88 9.87
C GLY A 743 25.41 -44.40 9.72
N ILE A 744 24.85 -44.88 8.61
CA ILE A 744 25.24 -46.15 8.01
C ILE A 744 25.55 -45.82 6.55
N GLY A 745 26.84 -45.66 6.27
CA GLY A 745 27.33 -45.39 4.93
C GLY A 745 26.99 -46.54 3.99
N ALA A 746 26.48 -46.20 2.82
CA ALA A 746 26.49 -47.09 1.67
C ALA A 746 27.94 -47.29 1.22
N SER A 747 28.62 -48.29 1.79
CA SER A 747 29.81 -48.89 1.20
C SER A 747 29.46 -50.29 0.71
N LYS A 748 29.65 -50.52 -0.59
CA LYS A 748 29.73 -51.85 -1.19
C LYS A 748 30.72 -52.71 -0.40
N GLY A 749 30.23 -53.85 0.08
CA GLY A 749 31.06 -54.92 0.64
C GLY A 749 31.59 -54.63 2.04
N THR A 750 31.43 -55.62 2.93
CA THR A 750 32.01 -55.75 4.28
C THR A 750 31.04 -55.49 5.44
N VAL A 751 30.40 -56.60 5.84
CA VAL A 751 30.00 -57.00 7.20
C VAL A 751 29.13 -56.03 8.01
N LEU A 752 27.81 -56.15 7.83
CA LEU A 752 26.81 -55.81 8.85
C LEU A 752 26.17 -57.09 9.42
N SER A 753 27.01 -58.10 9.74
CA SER A 753 26.58 -59.34 10.40
C SER A 753 26.41 -59.19 11.92
N GLY A 754 26.01 -58.01 12.40
CA GLY A 754 26.15 -57.63 13.82
C GLY A 754 24.88 -57.27 14.59
N LEU A 755 23.71 -57.13 13.96
CA LEU A 755 22.48 -56.71 14.65
C LEU A 755 21.24 -57.57 14.35
N THR A 756 21.43 -58.76 13.77
CA THR A 756 20.38 -59.77 13.64
C THR A 756 20.28 -60.54 14.95
N ASN A 757 19.41 -60.07 15.85
CA ASN A 757 18.87 -60.70 17.08
C ASN A 757 18.79 -59.68 18.24
N VAL A 758 18.06 -58.58 18.06
CA VAL A 758 17.54 -57.85 19.23
C VAL A 758 16.27 -58.56 19.64
N LYS A 759 16.33 -59.28 20.75
CA LYS A 759 15.16 -59.89 21.38
C LYS A 759 14.29 -58.77 21.94
N VAL A 760 13.23 -58.40 21.22
CA VAL A 760 12.27 -57.39 21.66
C VAL A 760 11.07 -58.12 22.27
N ASP A 761 11.12 -58.34 23.59
CA ASP A 761 9.99 -58.93 24.32
C ASP A 761 8.89 -57.87 24.49
N ILE A 762 7.76 -58.06 23.80
CA ILE A 762 6.58 -57.19 23.92
C ILE A 762 5.92 -57.45 25.28
N PRO A 763 5.73 -56.43 26.15
CA PRO A 763 5.00 -56.61 27.39
C PRO A 763 3.55 -57.01 27.11
N GLU A 764 2.98 -57.89 27.94
CA GLU A 764 1.60 -58.39 27.77
C GLU A 764 0.57 -57.26 27.65
N SER A 765 0.77 -56.15 28.37
CA SER A 765 -0.08 -54.96 28.31
C SER A 765 -0.03 -54.20 26.97
N HIS A 766 1.00 -54.41 26.15
CA HIS A 766 1.21 -53.74 24.86
C HIS A 766 0.78 -54.60 23.67
N SER A 767 0.71 -55.93 23.84
CA SER A 767 0.33 -56.88 22.80
C SER A 767 -0.96 -56.49 22.04
N PRO A 768 -2.01 -55.92 22.66
CA PRO A 768 -3.21 -55.53 21.94
C PRO A 768 -3.06 -54.34 20.96
N PHE A 769 -1.92 -53.63 20.98
CA PHE A 769 -1.75 -52.35 20.27
C PHE A 769 -0.58 -52.35 19.29
N VAL A 770 0.14 -53.46 19.16
CA VAL A 770 1.35 -53.55 18.32
C VAL A 770 1.26 -54.74 17.37
N THR A 771 1.85 -54.58 16.19
CA THR A 771 1.89 -55.63 15.18
C THR A 771 2.74 -56.79 15.68
N GLN A 772 2.22 -58.00 15.54
CA GLN A 772 2.90 -59.21 15.97
C GLN A 772 2.95 -60.21 14.84
N TRP A 773 4.02 -60.99 14.81
CA TRP A 773 4.11 -62.14 13.93
C TRP A 773 4.61 -63.37 14.68
N GLY A 774 4.28 -64.55 14.16
CA GLY A 774 4.66 -65.81 14.75
C GLY A 774 4.74 -66.90 13.69
N LEU A 775 5.46 -67.96 14.02
CA LEU A 775 5.54 -69.14 13.17
C LEU A 775 4.18 -69.85 13.11
N ASP A 776 3.92 -70.51 11.99
CA ASP A 776 2.82 -71.46 11.91
C ASP A 776 3.07 -72.62 12.89
N PRO A 777 2.16 -72.88 13.86
CA PRO A 777 2.36 -73.94 14.85
C PRO A 777 2.33 -75.35 14.25
N VAL A 778 1.83 -75.51 13.02
CA VAL A 778 1.77 -76.81 12.32
C VAL A 778 3.11 -77.16 11.67
N TRP A 779 3.87 -76.16 11.24
CA TRP A 779 5.03 -76.36 10.38
C TRP A 779 6.33 -75.90 11.06
N LEU A 780 7.27 -76.83 11.26
CA LEU A 780 8.62 -76.48 11.74
C LEU A 780 9.41 -75.82 10.60
N SER A 781 9.34 -74.51 10.47
CA SER A 781 10.04 -73.71 9.45
C SER A 781 11.17 -72.85 10.04
N ALA A 782 11.86 -72.07 9.20
CA ALA A 782 12.87 -71.14 9.70
C ALA A 782 12.23 -70.05 10.58
N PRO A 783 12.91 -69.58 11.64
CA PRO A 783 12.39 -68.53 12.50
C PRO A 783 12.14 -67.23 11.74
N THR A 784 11.21 -66.40 12.24
CA THR A 784 10.98 -65.06 11.70
C THR A 784 12.24 -64.18 11.87
N PRO A 785 12.45 -63.16 11.01
CA PRO A 785 13.63 -62.29 11.07
C PRO A 785 13.86 -61.57 12.41
N SER A 786 12.80 -61.40 13.21
CA SER A 786 12.84 -60.84 14.57
C SER A 786 11.83 -61.54 15.48
N ASP A 787 12.11 -61.52 16.78
CA ASP A 787 11.28 -62.15 17.81
C ASP A 787 9.96 -61.38 17.99
N SER A 788 8.83 -62.06 17.80
CA SER A 788 7.46 -61.64 18.11
C SER A 788 6.86 -60.43 17.36
N THR A 789 7.66 -59.54 16.75
CA THR A 789 7.21 -58.38 15.95
C THR A 789 8.11 -58.13 14.74
N PRO A 790 7.58 -57.67 13.59
CA PRO A 790 8.41 -57.15 12.50
C PRO A 790 9.10 -55.83 12.88
N VAL A 791 10.17 -55.49 12.16
CA VAL A 791 10.89 -54.21 12.24
C VAL A 791 10.69 -53.39 10.96
N VAL A 792 11.02 -52.10 10.99
CA VAL A 792 10.86 -51.20 9.84
C VAL A 792 11.49 -51.75 8.56
N ALA A 793 12.66 -52.40 8.66
CA ALA A 793 13.36 -52.97 7.51
C ALA A 793 12.60 -54.12 6.81
N ASN A 794 11.60 -54.71 7.44
CA ASN A 794 10.74 -55.71 6.81
C ASN A 794 9.69 -55.09 5.87
N PHE A 795 9.46 -53.78 5.93
CA PHE A 795 8.49 -53.08 5.10
C PHE A 795 9.22 -52.38 3.95
N SER A 796 9.04 -52.86 2.72
CA SER A 796 9.83 -52.41 1.56
C SER A 796 9.26 -51.20 0.82
N ASP A 797 8.00 -50.85 1.08
CA ASP A 797 7.17 -49.96 0.26
C ASP A 797 6.42 -48.88 1.06
N ALA A 798 6.88 -48.57 2.28
CA ALA A 798 6.26 -47.56 3.13
C ALA A 798 6.37 -46.14 2.53
N ASP A 799 5.27 -45.38 2.56
CA ASP A 799 5.23 -43.98 2.12
C ASP A 799 5.81 -43.02 3.17
N HIS A 800 5.68 -43.36 4.46
CA HIS A 800 6.22 -42.57 5.59
C HIS A 800 6.56 -43.49 6.76
N VAL A 801 7.62 -43.18 7.50
CA VAL A 801 7.95 -43.87 8.76
C VAL A 801 8.19 -42.83 9.83
N GLU A 802 7.40 -42.90 10.91
CA GLU A 802 7.51 -42.00 12.05
C GLU A 802 7.90 -42.78 13.29
N SER A 803 8.87 -42.29 14.05
CA SER A 803 9.29 -42.90 15.32
C SER A 803 9.06 -41.93 16.47
N GLY A 804 8.82 -42.46 17.67
CA GLY A 804 8.55 -41.60 18.81
C GLY A 804 7.08 -41.17 18.93
N VAL A 805 6.15 -41.88 18.29
CA VAL A 805 4.72 -41.57 18.42
C VAL A 805 4.14 -42.17 19.70
N SER A 806 3.14 -41.51 20.29
CA SER A 806 2.37 -42.05 21.42
C SER A 806 1.03 -42.62 20.99
N LEU A 807 0.56 -43.62 21.74
CA LEU A 807 -0.77 -44.20 21.60
C LEU A 807 -1.64 -43.76 22.77
N GLU A 808 -2.87 -43.37 22.49
CA GLU A 808 -3.81 -42.89 23.51
C GLU A 808 -4.02 -43.94 24.63
N GLU A 809 -4.00 -45.21 24.26
CA GLU A 809 -4.26 -46.35 25.14
C GLU A 809 -3.12 -46.65 26.12
N LEU A 810 -1.90 -46.25 25.79
CA LEU A 810 -0.68 -46.56 26.56
C LEU A 810 -0.02 -45.32 27.17
N GLY A 811 -0.59 -44.14 26.92
CA GLY A 811 -0.10 -42.87 27.42
C GLY A 811 1.14 -42.34 26.67
N ILE A 812 1.63 -41.18 27.12
CA ILE A 812 2.69 -40.41 26.45
C ILE A 812 4.13 -40.91 26.72
N THR A 813 4.30 -41.85 27.65
CA THR A 813 5.63 -42.32 28.06
C THR A 813 6.16 -43.40 27.13
N GLU A 814 5.32 -44.34 26.72
CA GLU A 814 5.71 -45.40 25.79
C GLU A 814 5.67 -44.88 24.37
N ARG A 815 6.68 -45.23 23.57
CA ARG A 815 6.87 -44.73 22.21
C ARG A 815 6.93 -45.87 21.20
N PHE A 816 6.30 -45.62 20.06
CA PHE A 816 6.15 -46.59 19.00
C PHE A 816 6.70 -46.04 17.69
N THR A 817 6.89 -46.95 16.74
CA THR A 817 7.18 -46.60 15.36
C THR A 817 5.99 -46.95 14.50
N VAL A 818 5.60 -46.02 13.62
CA VAL A 818 4.51 -46.22 12.67
C VAL A 818 5.07 -46.27 11.26
N VAL A 819 4.75 -47.35 10.57
CA VAL A 819 5.02 -47.51 9.14
C VAL A 819 3.73 -47.19 8.40
N ALA A 820 3.69 -46.09 7.67
CA ALA A 820 2.48 -45.53 7.09
C ALA A 820 2.46 -45.59 5.56
N TYR A 821 1.25 -45.75 5.04
CA TYR A 821 0.94 -45.97 3.63
C TYR A 821 -0.24 -45.11 3.20
N LYS A 822 -0.20 -44.57 1.98
CA LYS A 822 -1.27 -43.77 1.39
C LYS A 822 -2.41 -44.68 0.94
N PRO A 823 -3.62 -44.56 1.51
CA PRO A 823 -4.75 -45.37 1.08
C PRO A 823 -5.18 -44.95 -0.33
N LYS A 824 -5.58 -45.94 -1.13
CA LYS A 824 -6.13 -45.78 -2.49
C LYS A 824 -7.63 -46.02 -2.45
N TYR A 825 -8.37 -45.28 -3.28
CA TYR A 825 -9.80 -45.46 -3.42
C TYR A 825 -10.11 -46.44 -4.54
N ASP A 826 -10.93 -47.45 -4.27
CA ASP A 826 -11.44 -48.39 -5.26
C ASP A 826 -12.85 -47.94 -5.69
N GLU A 827 -13.00 -47.51 -6.95
CA GLU A 827 -14.27 -46.97 -7.45
C GLU A 827 -15.36 -48.04 -7.58
N ASP A 828 -14.98 -49.29 -7.88
CA ASP A 828 -15.92 -50.40 -8.10
C ASP A 828 -16.54 -50.87 -6.78
N ARG A 829 -15.72 -51.01 -5.73
CA ARG A 829 -16.14 -51.44 -4.39
C ARG A 829 -16.56 -50.27 -3.50
N GLN A 830 -16.22 -49.04 -3.87
CA GLN A 830 -16.43 -47.83 -3.08
C GLN A 830 -15.79 -47.90 -1.68
N LEU A 831 -14.59 -48.49 -1.61
CA LEU A 831 -13.84 -48.72 -0.37
C LEU A 831 -12.43 -48.13 -0.48
N TRP A 832 -11.82 -47.87 0.67
CA TRP A 832 -10.40 -47.56 0.74
C TRP A 832 -9.61 -48.86 0.88
N TYR A 833 -8.50 -48.97 0.18
CA TYR A 833 -7.56 -50.07 0.36
C TYR A 833 -6.12 -49.59 0.45
N CYS A 834 -5.28 -50.43 1.03
CA CYS A 834 -3.85 -50.23 1.08
C CYS A 834 -3.16 -51.57 0.82
N ASP A 835 -2.17 -51.56 -0.05
CA ASP A 835 -1.28 -52.70 -0.29
C ASP A 835 0.00 -52.50 0.52
N VAL A 836 0.39 -53.53 1.25
CA VAL A 836 1.56 -53.52 2.15
C VAL A 836 2.40 -54.74 1.83
N THR A 837 3.70 -54.55 1.61
CA THR A 837 4.64 -55.64 1.39
C THR A 837 5.54 -55.83 2.61
N ILE A 838 5.53 -57.03 3.16
CA ILE A 838 6.28 -57.41 4.36
C ILE A 838 7.20 -58.56 4.03
N ASP A 839 8.50 -58.43 4.31
CA ASP A 839 9.50 -59.48 4.12
C ASP A 839 9.62 -60.36 5.38
N PRO A 840 9.09 -61.61 5.37
CA PRO A 840 9.23 -62.57 6.46
C PRO A 840 10.56 -63.35 6.44
N GLY A 841 11.52 -62.98 5.59
CA GLY A 841 12.78 -63.69 5.42
C GLY A 841 12.57 -65.12 4.92
N GLN A 842 13.04 -66.11 5.70
CA GLN A 842 12.99 -67.53 5.32
C GLN A 842 11.87 -68.31 6.01
N SER A 843 10.96 -67.64 6.74
CA SER A 843 9.82 -68.29 7.38
C SER A 843 8.78 -68.76 6.36
N TYR A 844 8.18 -69.92 6.61
CA TYR A 844 7.13 -70.48 5.77
C TYR A 844 5.76 -70.15 6.35
N TYR A 845 4.94 -69.42 5.59
CA TYR A 845 3.58 -69.01 5.96
C TYR A 845 3.44 -68.50 7.41
N PRO A 846 4.30 -67.58 7.90
CA PRO A 846 4.15 -67.05 9.24
C PRO A 846 2.82 -66.28 9.36
N PHE A 847 2.22 -66.36 10.54
CA PHE A 847 1.05 -65.56 10.87
C PHE A 847 1.49 -64.17 11.30
N ILE A 848 0.83 -63.15 10.78
CA ILE A 848 0.95 -61.77 11.20
C ILE A 848 -0.41 -61.23 11.63
N ARG A 849 -0.42 -60.44 12.69
CA ARG A 849 -1.57 -59.69 13.16
C ARG A 849 -1.18 -58.21 13.20
N LEU A 850 -1.74 -57.43 12.28
CA LEU A 850 -1.43 -56.01 12.14
C LEU A 850 -2.14 -55.20 13.21
N ALA A 851 -1.43 -54.24 13.81
CA ALA A 851 -2.04 -53.17 14.59
C ALA A 851 -2.11 -51.91 13.73
N LEU A 852 -3.31 -51.59 13.27
CA LEU A 852 -3.59 -50.52 12.31
C LEU A 852 -4.11 -49.25 12.99
N VAL A 853 -3.63 -48.10 12.52
CA VAL A 853 -4.09 -46.77 12.92
C VAL A 853 -4.32 -45.90 11.69
N ARG A 854 -5.14 -44.86 11.83
CA ARG A 854 -5.05 -43.71 10.94
C ARG A 854 -3.92 -42.83 11.47
N PHE A 855 -3.04 -42.43 10.57
CA PHE A 855 -1.83 -41.68 10.87
C PHE A 855 -1.85 -40.36 10.11
N GLN A 856 -1.62 -39.25 10.82
CA GLN A 856 -1.50 -37.92 10.21
C GLN A 856 -0.08 -37.37 10.43
N PRO A 857 0.78 -37.37 9.40
CA PRO A 857 2.17 -36.92 9.54
C PRO A 857 2.28 -35.44 9.97
N TYR A 858 1.28 -34.61 9.64
CA TYR A 858 1.26 -33.20 10.01
C TYR A 858 0.36 -32.96 11.23
N SER A 859 0.72 -33.58 12.35
CA SER A 859 0.02 -33.46 13.64
C SER A 859 0.81 -32.60 14.62
N LEU A 860 0.09 -31.96 15.54
CA LEU A 860 0.69 -31.19 16.62
C LEU A 860 1.39 -32.14 17.61
N ASP A 861 2.64 -31.82 17.92
CA ASP A 861 3.48 -32.46 18.93
C ASP A 861 4.00 -31.41 19.92
N ASP A 862 4.29 -31.87 21.14
CA ASP A 862 4.96 -31.07 22.17
C ASP A 862 6.13 -31.88 22.71
N ASP A 863 7.32 -31.55 22.25
CA ASP A 863 8.57 -32.19 22.64
C ASP A 863 8.91 -32.04 24.13
N SER A 864 8.27 -31.11 24.86
CA SER A 864 8.52 -30.87 26.28
C SER A 864 7.66 -31.72 27.22
N THR A 865 6.42 -32.00 26.81
CA THR A 865 5.50 -32.88 27.55
C THR A 865 5.46 -34.29 26.97
N GLY A 866 5.88 -34.46 25.72
CA GLY A 866 5.72 -35.69 24.95
C GLY A 866 4.28 -35.88 24.44
N ARG A 867 3.41 -34.88 24.53
CA ARG A 867 2.06 -35.03 24.01
C ARG A 867 2.07 -34.95 22.48
N ASP A 868 1.36 -35.84 21.82
CA ASP A 868 1.15 -35.78 20.37
C ASP A 868 -0.26 -36.27 19.99
N VAL A 869 -0.64 -36.02 18.73
CA VAL A 869 -1.91 -36.46 18.15
C VAL A 869 -1.75 -37.17 16.80
N TYR A 870 -0.62 -37.83 16.56
CA TYR A 870 -0.30 -38.48 15.28
C TYR A 870 -1.27 -39.61 14.90
N CYS A 871 -1.63 -40.45 15.88
CA CYS A 871 -2.28 -41.72 15.64
C CYS A 871 -3.68 -41.78 16.26
N SER A 872 -4.62 -42.39 15.54
CA SER A 872 -5.87 -42.87 16.11
C SER A 872 -5.64 -43.98 17.14
N ARG A 873 -6.71 -44.42 17.79
CA ARG A 873 -6.69 -45.69 18.53
C ARG A 873 -6.36 -46.87 17.61
N ALA A 874 -5.64 -47.85 18.13
CA ALA A 874 -5.17 -49.01 17.37
C ALA A 874 -6.27 -50.06 17.17
N VAL A 875 -6.31 -50.64 15.98
CA VAL A 875 -7.26 -51.68 15.58
C VAL A 875 -6.48 -52.89 15.09
N LEU A 876 -6.70 -54.05 15.73
CA LEU A 876 -6.04 -55.29 15.33
C LEU A 876 -6.75 -55.94 14.14
N SER A 877 -5.98 -56.42 13.18
CA SER A 877 -6.49 -57.35 12.17
C SER A 877 -6.75 -58.73 12.76
N GLU A 878 -7.42 -59.58 11.97
CA GLU A 878 -7.32 -61.02 12.13
C GLU A 878 -5.90 -61.50 11.81
N PHE A 879 -5.59 -62.75 12.17
CA PHE A 879 -4.32 -63.36 11.80
C PHE A 879 -4.32 -63.66 10.29
N CYS A 880 -3.33 -63.13 9.58
CA CYS A 880 -3.12 -63.36 8.15
C CYS A 880 -1.83 -64.14 7.95
N GLN A 881 -1.78 -65.02 6.95
CA GLN A 881 -0.54 -65.70 6.60
C GLN A 881 0.18 -64.94 5.48
N LEU A 882 1.49 -64.75 5.62
CA LEU A 882 2.34 -64.18 4.58
C LEU A 882 2.78 -65.29 3.62
N ALA A 883 2.32 -65.26 2.38
CA ALA A 883 2.76 -66.23 1.37
C ALA A 883 4.28 -66.14 1.19
N PRO A 884 5.00 -67.27 1.05
CA PRO A 884 6.44 -67.26 0.83
C PRO A 884 6.78 -66.96 -0.64
N ASP A 885 7.96 -66.40 -0.86
CA ASP A 885 8.54 -66.27 -2.19
C ASP A 885 8.70 -67.63 -2.87
N ARG A 886 8.47 -67.68 -4.18
CA ARG A 886 8.70 -68.86 -5.03
C ARG A 886 9.36 -68.43 -6.32
N GLN A 887 10.41 -69.12 -6.71
CA GLN A 887 11.01 -69.01 -8.03
C GLN A 887 10.97 -70.38 -8.70
N ALA A 888 10.27 -70.48 -9.82
CA ALA A 888 10.22 -71.65 -10.68
C ALA A 888 11.02 -71.39 -11.96
N THR A 889 11.85 -72.35 -12.35
CA THR A 889 12.63 -72.32 -13.59
C THR A 889 12.44 -73.65 -14.31
N ALA A 890 12.05 -73.59 -15.58
CA ALA A 890 12.02 -74.75 -16.47
C ALA A 890 13.03 -74.55 -17.59
N THR A 891 13.96 -75.49 -17.75
CA THR A 891 15.01 -75.46 -18.76
C THR A 891 14.92 -76.67 -19.68
N ILE A 892 14.80 -76.43 -20.98
CA ILE A 892 14.77 -77.45 -22.03
C ILE A 892 16.21 -77.93 -22.29
N ASP A 893 16.44 -79.23 -22.15
CA ASP A 893 17.74 -79.83 -22.46
C ASP A 893 18.04 -79.79 -23.96
N ALA A 894 19.32 -79.94 -24.31
CA ALA A 894 19.79 -79.89 -25.70
C ALA A 894 19.14 -80.95 -26.59
N ASP A 895 18.69 -82.08 -26.02
CA ASP A 895 18.00 -83.15 -26.73
C ASP A 895 16.53 -82.83 -27.06
N ARG A 896 15.96 -81.75 -26.48
CA ARG A 896 14.53 -81.38 -26.55
C ARG A 896 13.56 -82.51 -26.20
N GLN A 897 14.04 -83.54 -25.50
CA GLN A 897 13.25 -84.64 -24.98
C GLN A 897 13.17 -84.61 -23.46
N SER A 898 13.96 -83.77 -22.80
CA SER A 898 13.98 -83.62 -21.36
C SER A 898 13.82 -82.15 -20.93
N ILE A 899 13.11 -81.92 -19.83
CA ILE A 899 12.96 -80.60 -19.20
C ILE A 899 13.43 -80.70 -17.75
N ASN A 900 14.41 -79.88 -17.39
CA ASN A 900 14.85 -79.71 -16.01
C ASN A 900 14.01 -78.64 -15.33
N ILE A 901 13.40 -79.00 -14.22
CA ILE A 901 12.51 -78.11 -13.46
C ILE A 901 13.09 -77.91 -12.09
N GLN A 902 13.20 -76.63 -11.70
CA GLN A 902 13.66 -76.21 -10.40
C GLN A 902 12.63 -75.28 -9.79
N VAL A 903 12.22 -75.56 -8.55
CA VAL A 903 11.41 -74.64 -7.75
C VAL A 903 12.19 -74.33 -6.49
N VAL A 904 12.40 -73.05 -6.18
CA VAL A 904 13.19 -72.57 -5.05
C VAL A 904 12.33 -71.64 -4.20
N GLY A 905 12.35 -71.80 -2.88
CA GLY A 905 11.71 -70.87 -1.97
C GLY A 905 11.60 -71.38 -0.53
N PRO A 906 11.28 -70.50 0.44
CA PRO A 906 11.12 -70.89 1.84
C PRO A 906 10.10 -72.01 2.05
N THR A 907 10.43 -73.00 2.87
CA THR A 907 9.55 -74.15 3.17
C THR A 907 9.81 -74.69 4.58
N TYR A 908 8.97 -75.61 5.05
CA TYR A 908 9.11 -76.25 6.36
C TYR A 908 10.06 -77.45 6.30
N ARG A 909 10.73 -77.74 7.43
CA ARG A 909 11.62 -78.88 7.60
C ARG A 909 10.83 -80.14 7.91
N ILE A 910 9.93 -80.05 8.88
CA ILE A 910 9.15 -81.17 9.42
C ILE A 910 7.75 -80.63 9.78
N ASN A 911 6.70 -81.38 9.51
CA ASN A 911 5.35 -81.08 10.02
C ASN A 911 5.10 -81.76 11.37
N THR A 912 3.96 -81.53 12.02
CA THR A 912 3.61 -82.17 13.29
C THR A 912 3.58 -83.72 13.26
N THR A 913 3.73 -84.35 12.09
CA THR A 913 3.71 -85.81 11.90
C THR A 913 5.07 -86.41 11.55
N GLY A 914 6.13 -85.60 11.43
CA GLY A 914 7.47 -86.09 11.08
C GLY A 914 7.77 -86.16 9.59
N GLN A 915 6.83 -85.76 8.70
CA GLN A 915 7.07 -85.70 7.26
C GLN A 915 7.89 -84.47 6.87
N THR A 916 8.79 -84.63 5.91
CA THR A 916 9.77 -83.61 5.52
C THR A 916 9.39 -82.88 4.23
N GLY A 917 8.80 -81.68 4.34
CA GLY A 917 8.59 -80.74 3.22
C GLY A 917 7.32 -80.93 2.39
N SER A 918 6.97 -79.90 1.62
CA SER A 918 5.84 -79.92 0.69
C SER A 918 6.11 -80.77 -0.55
N ASP A 919 5.04 -81.34 -1.10
CA ASP A 919 5.05 -82.15 -2.33
C ASP A 919 4.88 -81.22 -3.54
N ILE A 920 5.80 -81.27 -4.50
CA ILE A 920 5.65 -80.57 -5.79
C ILE A 920 5.36 -81.58 -6.89
N GLU A 921 4.21 -81.39 -7.54
CA GLU A 921 3.81 -82.11 -8.74
C GLU A 921 3.97 -81.20 -9.94
N VAL A 922 4.57 -81.74 -10.99
CA VAL A 922 4.73 -81.02 -12.25
C VAL A 922 4.14 -81.82 -13.38
N THR A 923 3.29 -81.16 -14.15
CA THR A 923 2.63 -81.70 -15.32
C THR A 923 3.08 -80.93 -16.55
N ILE A 924 3.61 -81.64 -17.54
CA ILE A 924 3.82 -81.08 -18.87
C ILE A 924 2.51 -81.27 -19.62
N GLU A 925 1.93 -80.17 -20.08
CA GLU A 925 0.70 -80.19 -20.87
C GLU A 925 1.00 -79.81 -22.31
N LYS A 926 0.35 -80.52 -23.25
CA LYS A 926 0.34 -80.17 -24.67
C LYS A 926 -1.02 -79.61 -25.05
N ARG A 927 -1.02 -78.51 -25.79
CA ARG A 927 -2.23 -77.86 -26.31
C ARG A 927 -2.74 -78.55 -27.56
N ASP A 928 -4.03 -78.83 -27.59
CA ASP A 928 -4.76 -79.15 -28.81
C ASP A 928 -5.02 -77.86 -29.59
N ALA A 929 -4.39 -77.72 -30.76
CA ALA A 929 -4.55 -76.56 -31.63
C ALA A 929 -5.99 -76.36 -32.14
N ALA A 930 -6.84 -77.39 -32.10
CA ALA A 930 -8.22 -77.32 -32.56
C ALA A 930 -9.19 -76.70 -31.53
N ALA A 931 -8.78 -76.50 -30.28
CA ALA A 931 -9.69 -76.13 -29.18
C ALA A 931 -10.12 -74.65 -29.14
N GLY A 932 -9.46 -73.74 -29.87
CA GLY A 932 -9.79 -72.31 -29.99
C GLY A 932 -9.50 -71.48 -28.72
N GLY A 933 -8.73 -70.38 -28.81
CA GLY A 933 -8.40 -69.52 -27.64
C GLY A 933 -7.23 -70.05 -26.79
N GLU A 934 -6.39 -69.17 -26.26
CA GLU A 934 -5.06 -69.49 -25.68
C GLU A 934 -5.10 -70.30 -24.38
N ASP A 935 -6.18 -70.21 -23.61
CA ASP A 935 -6.30 -70.81 -22.27
C ASP A 935 -6.96 -72.19 -22.24
N ILE A 936 -7.51 -72.68 -23.36
CA ILE A 936 -8.26 -73.96 -23.42
C ILE A 936 -7.61 -74.99 -24.34
N GLY A 937 -7.93 -76.28 -24.11
CA GLY A 937 -7.42 -77.41 -24.90
C GLY A 937 -6.11 -78.02 -24.41
N TRP A 938 -5.71 -77.80 -23.16
CA TRP A 938 -4.48 -78.35 -22.59
C TRP A 938 -4.68 -79.77 -22.07
N THR A 939 -3.83 -80.71 -22.50
CA THR A 939 -3.89 -82.13 -22.10
C THR A 939 -2.58 -82.58 -21.46
N PRO A 940 -2.62 -83.33 -20.35
CA PRO A 940 -1.40 -83.78 -19.66
C PRO A 940 -0.65 -84.82 -20.49
N VAL A 941 0.64 -84.56 -20.76
CA VAL A 941 1.56 -85.48 -21.45
C VAL A 941 2.31 -86.35 -20.45
N THR A 942 2.82 -85.73 -19.38
CA THR A 942 3.59 -86.40 -18.33
C THR A 942 3.41 -85.64 -17.04
N THR A 943 3.16 -86.37 -15.95
CA THR A 943 3.09 -85.83 -14.59
C THR A 943 4.11 -86.54 -13.72
N GLN A 944 4.93 -85.79 -13.01
CA GLN A 944 5.97 -86.32 -12.13
C GLN A 944 6.03 -85.50 -10.83
N ARG A 945 6.27 -86.18 -9.71
CA ARG A 945 6.62 -85.53 -8.45
C ARG A 945 8.10 -85.17 -8.45
N LEU A 946 8.43 -83.95 -8.04
CA LEU A 946 9.82 -83.51 -7.90
C LEU A 946 10.36 -83.90 -6.52
N ASP A 947 11.61 -84.38 -6.50
CA ASP A 947 12.29 -84.66 -5.25
C ASP A 947 12.78 -83.37 -4.61
N ARG A 948 12.60 -83.29 -3.28
CA ARG A 948 13.17 -82.20 -2.49
C ARG A 948 14.67 -82.43 -2.32
N LEU A 949 15.46 -81.43 -2.69
CA LEU A 949 16.89 -81.37 -2.43
C LEU A 949 17.09 -80.77 -1.03
N SER A 950 17.21 -81.66 -0.04
CA SER A 950 17.15 -81.37 1.41
C SER A 950 18.12 -80.29 1.91
N ALA A 951 19.21 -80.01 1.19
CA ALA A 951 20.19 -79.00 1.57
C ALA A 951 19.87 -77.56 1.10
N ALA A 952 18.89 -77.34 0.21
CA ALA A 952 18.81 -76.09 -0.57
C ALA A 952 17.44 -75.39 -0.65
N ASN A 953 16.42 -75.78 0.14
CA ASN A 953 15.03 -75.23 0.01
C ASN A 953 14.55 -75.22 -1.46
N MET A 954 14.83 -76.33 -2.15
CA MET A 954 14.66 -76.46 -3.59
C MET A 954 14.07 -77.85 -3.91
N TRP A 955 13.20 -77.88 -4.91
CA TRP A 955 12.73 -79.10 -5.55
C TRP A 955 13.30 -79.13 -6.97
N GLY A 956 13.82 -80.29 -7.37
CA GLY A 956 14.46 -80.46 -8.65
C GLY A 956 14.10 -81.79 -9.27
N GLY A 957 13.91 -81.81 -10.58
CA GLY A 957 13.74 -83.07 -11.31
C GLY A 957 13.71 -82.86 -12.81
N THR A 958 13.98 -83.95 -13.53
CA THR A 958 14.00 -83.98 -14.99
C THR A 958 12.81 -84.79 -15.49
N LEU A 959 11.96 -84.17 -16.31
CA LEU A 959 10.80 -84.84 -16.92
C LEU A 959 11.12 -85.14 -18.39
N ARG A 960 10.85 -86.37 -18.84
CA ARG A 960 10.95 -86.73 -20.26
C ARG A 960 9.63 -86.47 -20.98
N VAL A 961 9.73 -85.94 -22.20
CA VAL A 961 8.60 -85.71 -23.12
C VAL A 961 8.70 -86.72 -24.26
N PRO A 962 7.87 -87.79 -24.26
CA PRO A 962 7.99 -88.89 -25.23
C PRO A 962 7.91 -88.47 -26.71
N SER A 963 7.20 -87.38 -27.01
CA SER A 963 7.02 -86.84 -28.36
C SER A 963 7.98 -85.71 -28.74
N GLY A 964 8.91 -85.34 -27.84
CA GLY A 964 9.75 -84.14 -27.98
C GLY A 964 8.98 -82.82 -27.81
N ILE A 965 9.73 -81.74 -27.56
CA ILE A 965 9.18 -80.40 -27.32
C ILE A 965 9.15 -79.62 -28.63
N ASP A 966 7.95 -79.41 -29.17
CA ASP A 966 7.70 -78.35 -30.16
C ASP A 966 7.46 -77.04 -29.39
N GLY A 967 8.22 -76.00 -29.70
CA GLY A 967 8.15 -74.70 -29.00
C GLY A 967 6.91 -73.89 -29.37
N VAL A 968 5.75 -74.53 -29.59
CA VAL A 968 4.48 -73.87 -29.92
C VAL A 968 3.29 -74.46 -29.14
N GLN A 969 3.41 -75.66 -28.56
CA GLN A 969 2.26 -76.32 -27.91
C GLN A 969 2.51 -76.87 -26.51
N HIS A 970 3.64 -76.61 -25.86
CA HIS A 970 3.93 -77.16 -24.53
C HIS A 970 3.97 -76.11 -23.42
N ARG A 971 3.40 -76.43 -22.25
CA ARG A 971 3.55 -75.65 -21.02
C ARG A 971 3.84 -76.57 -19.84
N VAL A 972 4.52 -76.01 -18.85
CA VAL A 972 4.76 -76.66 -17.56
C VAL A 972 3.74 -76.12 -16.57
N VAL A 973 2.96 -77.00 -15.94
CA VAL A 973 2.06 -76.67 -14.83
C VAL A 973 2.67 -77.24 -13.55
N ILE A 974 2.97 -76.36 -12.60
CA ILE A 974 3.56 -76.70 -11.31
C ILE A 974 2.50 -76.52 -10.23
N LYS A 975 2.36 -77.50 -9.33
CA LYS A 975 1.48 -77.44 -8.17
C LYS A 975 2.24 -77.92 -6.93
N GLU A 976 2.34 -77.06 -5.91
CA GLU A 976 2.85 -77.41 -4.59
C GLU A 976 1.67 -77.70 -3.66
N TYR A 977 1.77 -78.80 -2.93
CA TYR A 977 0.77 -79.24 -1.97
C TYR A 977 1.35 -79.33 -0.55
N GLU A 978 0.58 -78.83 0.42
CA GLU A 978 0.77 -79.17 1.84
C GLU A 978 0.11 -80.51 2.15
N GLN A 979 0.71 -81.30 3.05
CA GLN A 979 0.15 -82.58 3.50
C GLN A 979 -0.08 -82.57 5.02
N PHE A 980 -1.34 -82.74 5.43
CA PHE A 980 -1.75 -82.89 6.82
C PHE A 980 -1.90 -84.37 7.23
N TYR A 981 -1.93 -84.62 8.54
CA TYR A 981 -2.16 -85.96 9.10
C TYR A 981 -3.47 -86.61 8.64
N SER A 982 -4.51 -85.81 8.40
CA SER A 982 -5.82 -86.28 7.94
C SER A 982 -5.86 -86.66 6.47
N ASP A 983 -4.84 -86.27 5.70
CA ASP A 983 -4.84 -86.48 4.26
C ASP A 983 -4.55 -87.96 3.96
N PRO A 984 -5.30 -88.57 3.03
CA PRO A 984 -5.13 -89.99 2.72
C PRO A 984 -3.72 -90.25 2.17
N LEU A 985 -2.99 -91.17 2.82
CA LEU A 985 -1.66 -91.61 2.40
C LEU A 985 -1.69 -92.56 1.19
N ASP A 986 -2.87 -93.07 0.83
CA ASP A 986 -3.12 -93.93 -0.34
C ASP A 986 -4.26 -93.31 -1.17
N ASN A 987 -4.20 -93.37 -2.50
CA ASN A 987 -5.19 -92.80 -3.44
C ASN A 987 -6.57 -93.51 -3.38
N ARG A 988 -6.92 -94.16 -2.27
CA ARG A 988 -8.18 -94.90 -2.08
C ARG A 988 -9.10 -94.17 -1.09
N LYS A 989 -10.32 -93.93 -1.57
CA LYS A 989 -11.46 -93.28 -0.90
C LYS A 989 -11.63 -93.72 0.57
N ARG A 990 -11.94 -92.76 1.45
CA ARG A 990 -12.23 -93.00 2.87
C ARG A 990 -13.73 -93.21 3.05
N GLU A 991 -14.16 -94.40 3.50
CA GLU A 991 -15.51 -94.59 4.05
C GLU A 991 -15.58 -93.94 5.44
N GLY A 992 -16.35 -92.86 5.56
CA GLY A 992 -16.64 -92.20 6.82
C GLY A 992 -17.88 -92.82 7.49
N SER A 993 -17.66 -93.53 8.60
CA SER A 993 -18.71 -93.98 9.52
C SER A 993 -19.27 -92.80 10.32
N LEU A 994 -20.40 -92.21 9.89
CA LEU A 994 -21.30 -91.43 10.73
C LEU A 994 -22.76 -91.61 10.24
N GLY A 995 -23.56 -92.37 11.00
CA GLY A 995 -25.02 -92.28 10.98
C GLY A 995 -25.76 -93.38 10.21
N LEU A 996 -26.57 -94.15 10.94
CA LEU A 996 -27.42 -95.22 10.44
C LEU A 996 -28.39 -94.80 9.33
N LYS A 997 -28.54 -95.67 8.33
CA LYS A 997 -29.57 -95.63 7.29
C LYS A 997 -30.98 -95.62 7.90
N SER A 998 -31.76 -94.58 7.60
CA SER A 998 -33.24 -94.66 7.58
C SER A 998 -33.68 -94.88 6.13
N ALA A 999 -34.64 -95.78 5.92
CA ALA A 999 -35.06 -96.31 4.62
C ALA A 999 -35.97 -95.37 3.79
N SER A 1000 -35.58 -94.11 3.60
CA SER A 1000 -36.27 -93.20 2.67
C SER A 1000 -35.25 -92.32 1.94
N GLY A 1001 -35.16 -92.51 0.63
CA GLY A 1001 -34.09 -91.98 -0.24
C GLY A 1001 -33.82 -90.47 -0.14
N GLY A 1002 -32.55 -90.14 0.01
CA GLY A 1002 -31.94 -88.83 -0.21
C GLY A 1002 -30.48 -89.08 -0.63
N GLY A 1003 -30.01 -88.41 -1.68
CA GLY A 1003 -28.73 -88.69 -2.34
C GLY A 1003 -27.50 -88.41 -1.48
N ASP A 1004 -26.51 -89.30 -1.56
CA ASP A 1004 -25.20 -89.14 -0.91
C ASP A 1004 -24.35 -88.11 -1.68
N MET A 1005 -23.80 -87.11 -0.97
CA MET A 1005 -22.64 -86.35 -1.46
C MET A 1005 -21.36 -87.03 -0.97
N GLU A 1006 -20.57 -87.57 -1.89
CA GLU A 1006 -19.18 -87.99 -1.65
C GLU A 1006 -18.29 -86.74 -1.53
N PHE A 1007 -17.61 -86.55 -0.39
CA PHE A 1007 -16.52 -85.57 -0.27
C PHE A 1007 -15.17 -86.29 -0.43
N THR A 1008 -14.50 -86.09 -1.57
CA THR A 1008 -13.06 -86.30 -1.69
C THR A 1008 -12.36 -85.02 -1.21
N LEU A 1009 -11.62 -85.09 -0.11
CA LEU A 1009 -10.71 -84.00 0.27
C LEU A 1009 -9.52 -84.00 -0.71
N ASP A 1010 -9.51 -83.04 -1.62
CA ASP A 1010 -8.36 -82.77 -2.50
C ASP A 1010 -7.20 -82.17 -1.70
N ARG A 1011 -5.97 -82.48 -2.13
CA ARG A 1011 -4.72 -81.96 -1.54
C ARG A 1011 -4.72 -80.42 -1.55
N ARG A 1012 -4.25 -79.79 -0.47
CA ARG A 1012 -4.24 -78.32 -0.34
C ARG A 1012 -3.12 -77.70 -1.18
N ILE A 1013 -3.49 -77.03 -2.27
CA ILE A 1013 -2.53 -76.30 -3.13
C ILE A 1013 -2.11 -75.00 -2.44
N VAL A 1014 -0.80 -74.76 -2.33
CA VAL A 1014 -0.20 -73.55 -1.72
C VAL A 1014 0.66 -72.73 -2.68
N TYR A 1015 0.98 -73.30 -3.83
CA TYR A 1015 1.61 -72.62 -4.95
C TYR A 1015 1.18 -73.32 -6.24
N ALA A 1016 0.79 -72.53 -7.23
CA ALA A 1016 0.54 -73.02 -8.57
C ALA A 1016 1.15 -72.05 -9.57
N ASP A 1017 1.77 -72.59 -10.60
CA ASP A 1017 2.40 -71.80 -11.64
C ASP A 1017 2.29 -72.47 -13.01
N VAL A 1018 2.30 -71.65 -14.05
CA VAL A 1018 2.28 -72.08 -15.45
C VAL A 1018 3.41 -71.38 -16.18
N LEU A 1019 4.36 -72.16 -16.69
CA LEU A 1019 5.50 -71.67 -17.45
C LEU A 1019 5.36 -72.14 -18.91
N PRO A 1020 5.15 -71.23 -19.88
CA PRO A 1020 5.08 -71.59 -21.28
C PRO A 1020 6.48 -71.95 -21.81
N LEU A 1021 6.55 -72.96 -22.68
CA LEU A 1021 7.78 -73.40 -23.34
C LEU A 1021 7.83 -72.98 -24.82
N PHE A 1022 7.13 -71.90 -25.17
CA PHE A 1022 6.97 -71.38 -26.52
C PHE A 1022 7.23 -69.87 -26.62
#